data_AF-A0A661LVH5-F1
#
_entry.id   AF-A0A661LVH5-F1
#
_cell.length_a   1.000
_cell.length_b   1.000
_cell.length_c   1.000
_cell.angle_alpha   90.00
_cell.angle_beta   90.00
_cell.angle_gamma   90.00
#
_symmetry.space_group_name_H-M   'P 1'
#
loop_
_entity.id
_entity.type
_entity.pdbx_description
1 polymer ?
#
loop_
_entity_poly.entity_id
_entity_poly.type
_entity_poly.pdbx_seq_one_letter_code
_entity_poly.pdbx_strand_id
1 'polypeptide(L)'
;MNYIDKIVANRSINEKVVIPVLEESLKENDIFNRNSFDKLLKLGLKDDEALILLASHKSLIKYGYRLSLDTLKHILSLSKGDNKFSTLKSLIRSPFIFAKAGWIYEHAPYFIFYNRYKQEELDCRILQFAESYQSLFLANQVSFNIQEKSTNPRRVLATSFWEKEIWDPVEMIVWARRNNLEGVEINVDFHPFNYARLLPEELSEEKRQEIKAAASRLGVKIDIHSPIVGPYLPFPNPDKGKPIFYNPLECLEPQRDAIFLARDIGAGSVVVHLIDLPRINEMANLIMAAAGSSVRITIENYCETEERQDADTFISVISEICYSLPKELVRDNFGVTLDVGHLNIEGEDPLIGAEKIGKWCKDKGIFLRVHATDNYGKLLYYAPHYSADVHGNVSGRGINNSLIIKMLRHMGLNFDVLAEQIQPLTPDDIALIDNAQRFSINESYDNIIKDGKKRLSTIGVDSIIDLEAIEEGAYQFLAGLEDINSLREYLLYRKIQTKKYLSVDEVKKSSLEIMKMPLSFKGELMEYIDDLLAPVQKETGLIDRSKIDLVYQNISGALFGRLNRKNLNQIFYRTKTFNRGDIILEQNSKGTEIYFIREGEVTAFVDDINLATLDAGEIFGEMSLFYNIKRTATIKANKDNTKLGILPRDEFEDILVNNRRYAYDLIYRLFNTLPQRLRNLNQKYKTAMITLKHFLGSDLERVKRLENIISESQFMKTSLSNLSLEDIERLFTEKRSFDPNEEIFAEGDTGDGVYIILDGKVRVIIFTSDFKEVILGELEAGQIFGEMALIDDKPRSASVVPFTPCKLAFMSGKQFNYLIQTKSDLAYRFMSSVCLSLFRHILRLNAVYLKAKKEFQ
;
A
#
# COMPACT_ATOMS: atom_id res chain seq x y z
N MET A 1 -35.01 23.76 -11.48
CA MET A 1 -35.34 25.06 -10.87
C MET A 1 -34.17 25.50 -10.03
N ASN A 2 -33.52 26.58 -10.44
CA ASN A 2 -32.36 27.19 -9.80
C ASN A 2 -32.76 27.62 -8.36
N TYR A 3 -31.86 27.55 -7.38
CA TYR A 3 -32.16 28.07 -6.02
C TYR A 3 -32.47 29.57 -6.06
N ILE A 4 -31.85 30.26 -7.02
CA ILE A 4 -32.17 31.63 -7.37
C ILE A 4 -33.67 31.71 -7.70
N ASP A 5 -34.19 30.92 -8.64
CA ASP A 5 -35.64 30.85 -8.93
C ASP A 5 -36.49 30.66 -7.68
N LYS A 6 -36.14 29.70 -6.80
CA LYS A 6 -36.94 29.40 -5.60
C LYS A 6 -36.95 30.54 -4.58
N ILE A 7 -35.80 31.19 -4.35
CA ILE A 7 -35.67 32.26 -3.35
C ILE A 7 -36.22 33.58 -3.90
N VAL A 8 -35.92 33.88 -5.17
CA VAL A 8 -36.26 35.11 -5.87
C VAL A 8 -37.74 35.14 -6.29
N ALA A 9 -38.31 34.01 -6.74
CA ALA A 9 -39.74 33.95 -7.09
C ALA A 9 -40.66 34.16 -5.88
N ASN A 10 -40.26 33.69 -4.68
CA ASN A 10 -41.01 33.94 -3.45
C ASN A 10 -41.03 35.41 -3.01
N ARG A 11 -40.21 36.27 -3.64
CA ARG A 11 -40.04 37.69 -3.28
C ARG A 11 -40.36 38.66 -4.42
N SER A 12 -40.74 38.17 -5.60
CA SER A 12 -40.91 38.97 -6.82
C SER A 12 -39.66 39.78 -7.21
N ILE A 13 -38.46 39.31 -6.84
CA ILE A 13 -37.18 39.91 -7.24
C ILE A 13 -36.85 39.42 -8.67
N ASN A 14 -36.05 40.16 -9.45
CA ASN A 14 -35.62 39.73 -10.78
C ASN A 14 -34.22 39.08 -10.71
N GLU A 15 -34.10 37.83 -11.17
CA GLU A 15 -32.83 37.09 -11.22
C GLU A 15 -31.73 37.84 -12.01
N LYS A 16 -32.11 38.62 -13.04
CA LYS A 16 -31.16 39.43 -13.83
C LYS A 16 -30.42 40.50 -13.02
N VAL A 17 -30.93 40.85 -11.84
CA VAL A 17 -30.31 41.84 -10.93
C VAL A 17 -29.47 41.14 -9.85
N VAL A 18 -29.77 39.88 -9.53
CA VAL A 18 -29.06 39.09 -8.51
C VAL A 18 -27.76 38.49 -9.07
N ILE A 19 -27.79 37.93 -10.29
CA ILE A 19 -26.62 37.29 -10.91
C ILE A 19 -25.39 38.19 -10.96
N PRO A 20 -25.47 39.47 -11.39
CA PRO A 20 -24.30 40.35 -11.41
C PRO A 20 -23.66 40.54 -10.03
N VAL A 21 -24.46 40.59 -8.96
CA VAL A 21 -23.96 40.72 -7.59
C VAL A 21 -23.22 39.45 -7.15
N LEU A 22 -23.72 38.27 -7.55
CA LEU A 22 -23.03 37.00 -7.29
C LEU A 22 -21.69 36.92 -8.02
N GLU A 23 -21.61 37.37 -9.27
CA GLU A 23 -20.35 37.42 -10.04
C GLU A 23 -19.34 38.41 -9.46
N GLU A 24 -19.81 39.57 -8.96
CA GLU A 24 -18.95 40.53 -8.26
C GLU A 24 -18.35 39.93 -6.98
N SER A 25 -19.12 39.10 -6.26
CA SER A 25 -18.67 38.46 -5.02
C SER A 25 -17.46 37.53 -5.20
N LEU A 26 -17.18 37.06 -6.42
CA LEU A 26 -16.02 36.21 -6.73
C LEU A 26 -14.70 37.00 -6.82
N LYS A 27 -14.77 38.33 -6.85
CA LYS A 27 -13.62 39.23 -6.97
C LYS A 27 -13.32 39.97 -5.66
N GLU A 28 -14.15 39.80 -4.64
CA GLU A 28 -13.96 40.46 -3.35
C GLU A 28 -12.92 39.72 -2.50
N ASN A 29 -11.90 40.44 -2.03
CA ASN A 29 -10.88 39.89 -1.12
C ASN A 29 -11.38 39.78 0.33
N ASP A 30 -12.50 40.43 0.67
CA ASP A 30 -13.11 40.34 1.99
C ASP A 30 -13.80 38.98 2.15
N ILE A 31 -13.35 38.20 3.13
CA ILE A 31 -13.89 36.86 3.41
C ILE A 31 -15.39 36.87 3.72
N PHE A 32 -15.95 38.03 4.12
CA PHE A 32 -17.37 38.20 4.41
C PHE A 32 -18.19 38.72 3.21
N ASN A 33 -17.54 39.06 2.09
CA ASN A 33 -18.14 39.69 0.90
C ASN A 33 -19.15 40.79 1.23
N ARG A 34 -18.80 41.71 2.15
CA ARG A 34 -19.74 42.70 2.70
C ARG A 34 -20.42 43.53 1.62
N ASN A 35 -19.71 43.87 0.53
CA ASN A 35 -20.29 44.69 -0.53
C ASN A 35 -21.39 43.94 -1.28
N SER A 36 -21.12 42.71 -1.72
CA SER A 36 -22.12 41.86 -2.37
C SER A 36 -23.26 41.50 -1.42
N PHE A 37 -22.96 41.22 -0.16
CA PHE A 37 -23.95 40.94 0.87
C PHE A 37 -24.92 42.12 1.08
N ASP A 38 -24.40 43.33 1.27
CA ASP A 38 -25.21 44.55 1.43
C ASP A 38 -26.06 44.86 0.19
N LYS A 39 -25.53 44.59 -1.02
CA LYS A 39 -26.30 44.73 -2.26
C LYS A 39 -27.47 43.76 -2.31
N LEU A 40 -27.28 42.49 -1.91
CA LEU A 40 -28.36 41.51 -1.85
C LEU A 40 -29.45 41.90 -0.83
N LEU A 41 -29.05 42.42 0.34
CA LEU A 41 -30.01 42.93 1.34
C LEU A 41 -30.83 44.11 0.80
N LYS A 42 -30.20 45.05 0.06
CA LYS A 42 -30.89 46.17 -0.59
C LYS A 42 -31.88 45.73 -1.66
N LEU A 43 -31.71 44.54 -2.22
CA LEU A 43 -32.68 43.92 -3.14
C LEU A 43 -33.87 43.27 -2.42
N GLY A 44 -33.89 43.27 -1.08
CA GLY A 44 -35.01 42.75 -0.27
C GLY A 44 -34.83 41.31 0.20
N LEU A 45 -33.63 40.73 0.05
CA LEU A 45 -33.29 39.41 0.61
C LEU A 45 -33.01 39.51 2.11
N LYS A 46 -33.33 38.47 2.86
CA LYS A 46 -32.93 38.32 4.28
C LYS A 46 -31.48 37.86 4.40
N ASP A 47 -30.87 38.06 5.56
CA ASP A 47 -29.48 37.65 5.86
C ASP A 47 -29.20 36.18 5.49
N ASP A 48 -30.03 35.25 5.97
CA ASP A 48 -29.89 33.81 5.67
C ASP A 48 -30.03 33.53 4.16
N GLU A 49 -30.94 34.23 3.47
CA GLU A 49 -31.20 34.05 2.03
C GLU A 49 -29.99 34.55 1.21
N ALA A 50 -29.43 35.70 1.57
CA ALA A 50 -28.24 36.26 0.94
C ALA A 50 -27.00 35.38 1.16
N LEU A 51 -26.77 34.88 2.40
CA LEU A 51 -25.67 33.96 2.70
C LEU A 51 -25.78 32.65 1.90
N ILE A 52 -26.97 32.05 1.83
CA ILE A 52 -27.21 30.82 1.06
C ILE A 52 -26.91 31.04 -0.42
N LEU A 53 -27.35 32.17 -1.00
CA LEU A 53 -27.10 32.47 -2.41
C LEU A 53 -25.61 32.64 -2.72
N LEU A 54 -24.89 33.40 -1.89
CA LEU A 54 -23.44 33.60 -2.04
C LEU A 54 -22.67 32.29 -1.86
N ALA A 55 -22.96 31.52 -0.81
CA ALA A 55 -22.31 30.23 -0.55
C ALA A 55 -22.60 29.20 -1.65
N SER A 56 -23.85 29.11 -2.12
CA SER A 56 -24.23 28.20 -3.21
C SER A 56 -23.58 28.58 -4.54
N HIS A 57 -23.47 29.88 -4.83
CA HIS A 57 -22.80 30.34 -6.04
C HIS A 57 -21.29 30.10 -5.98
N LYS A 58 -20.63 30.41 -4.85
CA LYS A 58 -19.22 30.07 -4.64
C LYS A 58 -18.98 28.57 -4.73
N SER A 59 -19.85 27.74 -4.17
CA SER A 59 -19.77 26.28 -4.32
C SER A 59 -19.81 25.85 -5.78
N LEU A 60 -20.73 26.41 -6.57
CA LEU A 60 -20.82 26.08 -8.00
C LEU A 60 -19.54 26.45 -8.74
N ILE A 61 -18.99 27.64 -8.48
CA ILE A 61 -17.78 28.14 -9.14
C ILE A 61 -16.53 27.43 -8.66
N LYS A 62 -16.47 27.03 -7.38
CA LYS A 62 -15.28 26.40 -6.78
C LYS A 62 -15.26 24.89 -6.94
N TYR A 63 -16.42 24.23 -6.86
CA TYR A 63 -16.53 22.77 -6.82
C TYR A 63 -17.31 22.19 -8.01
N GLY A 64 -17.85 23.02 -8.91
CA GLY A 64 -18.62 22.54 -10.07
C GLY A 64 -20.03 22.04 -9.73
N TYR A 65 -20.46 22.12 -8.48
CA TYR A 65 -21.80 21.72 -8.05
C TYR A 65 -22.39 22.62 -6.96
N ARG A 66 -23.71 22.53 -6.80
CA ARG A 66 -24.46 23.29 -5.80
C ARG A 66 -24.76 22.44 -4.57
N LEU A 67 -24.43 22.96 -3.40
CA LEU A 67 -24.82 22.41 -2.11
C LEU A 67 -26.34 22.36 -1.96
N SER A 68 -26.83 21.37 -1.22
CA SER A 68 -28.24 21.25 -0.86
C SER A 68 -28.69 22.41 0.00
N LEU A 69 -29.86 22.96 -0.33
CA LEU A 69 -30.52 23.96 0.49
C LEU A 69 -30.82 23.44 1.90
N ASP A 70 -31.13 22.15 2.05
CA ASP A 70 -31.43 21.56 3.35
C ASP A 70 -30.18 21.50 4.23
N THR A 71 -29.02 21.17 3.65
CA THR A 71 -27.71 21.22 4.32
C THR A 71 -27.41 22.63 4.81
N LEU A 72 -27.48 23.61 3.92
CA LEU A 72 -27.15 25.00 4.26
C LEU A 72 -28.09 25.54 5.35
N LYS A 73 -29.40 25.24 5.26
CA LYS A 73 -30.37 25.60 6.30
C LYS A 73 -30.08 24.92 7.63
N HIS A 74 -29.72 23.63 7.61
CA HIS A 74 -29.38 22.89 8.82
C HIS A 74 -28.15 23.49 9.51
N ILE A 75 -27.06 23.75 8.79
CA ILE A 75 -25.85 24.39 9.35
C ILE A 75 -26.15 25.77 9.92
N LEU A 76 -26.98 26.59 9.24
CA LEU A 76 -27.44 27.86 9.78
C LEU A 76 -28.23 27.67 11.08
N SER A 77 -29.09 26.64 11.16
CA SER A 77 -29.85 26.34 12.37
C SER A 77 -28.95 25.93 13.53
N LEU A 78 -27.94 25.10 13.29
CA LEU A 78 -26.93 24.71 14.29
C LEU A 78 -26.18 25.91 14.83
N SER A 79 -25.77 26.83 13.95
CA SER A 79 -25.06 28.05 14.33
C SER A 79 -25.86 29.01 15.22
N LYS A 80 -27.19 28.88 15.22
CA LYS A 80 -28.12 29.68 16.03
C LYS A 80 -28.42 29.02 17.38
N GLY A 81 -27.92 27.81 17.64
CA GLY A 81 -28.07 27.08 18.90
C GLY A 81 -27.24 27.65 20.06
N ASP A 82 -27.03 26.84 21.10
CA ASP A 82 -26.35 27.19 22.36
C ASP A 82 -24.98 27.88 22.16
N ASN A 83 -24.48 28.58 23.20
CA ASN A 83 -23.18 29.28 23.20
C ASN A 83 -21.98 28.40 22.77
N LYS A 84 -22.11 27.07 22.83
CA LYS A 84 -21.10 26.11 22.33
C LYS A 84 -20.80 26.26 20.83
N PHE A 85 -21.72 26.82 20.04
CA PHE A 85 -21.56 26.99 18.58
C PHE A 85 -21.05 28.38 18.18
N SER A 86 -20.50 29.17 19.11
CA SER A 86 -20.10 30.57 18.87
C SER A 86 -19.05 30.73 17.76
N THR A 87 -18.10 29.80 17.65
CA THR A 87 -17.10 29.78 16.57
C THR A 87 -17.76 29.52 15.21
N LEU A 88 -18.57 28.47 15.09
CA LEU A 88 -19.30 28.17 13.85
C LEU A 88 -20.16 29.37 13.42
N LYS A 89 -20.89 29.99 14.35
CA LYS A 89 -21.71 31.18 14.14
C LYS A 89 -20.92 32.37 13.59
N SER A 90 -19.70 32.58 14.07
CA SER A 90 -18.82 33.63 13.58
C SER A 90 -18.34 33.33 12.15
N LEU A 91 -17.91 32.09 11.91
CA LEU A 91 -17.27 31.69 10.66
C LEU A 91 -18.24 31.61 9.47
N ILE A 92 -19.43 31.05 9.64
CA ILE A 92 -20.36 30.87 8.50
C ILE A 92 -20.97 32.18 7.99
N ARG A 93 -20.67 33.32 8.63
CA ARG A 93 -20.94 34.64 8.05
C ARG A 93 -20.07 34.90 6.81
N SER A 94 -18.94 34.21 6.68
CA SER A 94 -18.18 34.14 5.45
C SER A 94 -18.89 33.19 4.48
N PRO A 95 -19.35 33.65 3.30
CA PRO A 95 -19.94 32.76 2.31
C PRO A 95 -19.00 31.65 1.85
N PHE A 96 -17.69 31.93 1.81
CA PHE A 96 -16.67 30.93 1.49
C PHE A 96 -16.60 29.82 2.56
N ILE A 97 -16.47 30.19 3.85
CA ILE A 97 -16.40 29.19 4.93
C ILE A 97 -17.72 28.44 5.06
N PHE A 98 -18.85 29.11 4.81
CA PHE A 98 -20.16 28.48 4.81
C PHE A 98 -20.29 27.44 3.69
N ALA A 99 -19.82 27.75 2.48
CA ALA A 99 -19.74 26.79 1.38
C ALA A 99 -18.83 25.60 1.75
N LYS A 100 -17.67 25.85 2.37
CA LYS A 100 -16.75 24.79 2.83
C LYS A 100 -17.37 23.90 3.92
N ALA A 101 -18.08 24.48 4.89
CA ALA A 101 -18.80 23.73 5.92
C ALA A 101 -19.90 22.85 5.31
N GLY A 102 -20.66 23.39 4.35
CA GLY A 102 -21.67 22.63 3.61
C GLY A 102 -21.06 21.47 2.80
N TRP A 103 -19.93 21.72 2.15
CA TRP A 103 -19.17 20.69 1.45
C TRP A 103 -18.79 19.57 2.42
N ILE A 104 -18.14 19.88 3.55
CA ILE A 104 -17.77 18.90 4.57
C ILE A 104 -19.00 18.12 5.05
N TYR A 105 -20.15 18.78 5.27
CA TYR A 105 -21.36 18.11 5.73
C TYR A 105 -21.89 17.04 4.79
N GLU A 106 -21.95 17.35 3.49
CA GLU A 106 -22.50 16.44 2.48
C GLU A 106 -21.53 15.32 2.10
N HIS A 107 -20.23 15.56 2.30
CA HIS A 107 -19.18 14.76 1.71
C HIS A 107 -18.36 13.99 2.76
N ALA A 108 -17.94 14.59 3.87
CA ALA A 108 -17.07 13.95 4.87
C ALA A 108 -17.51 12.57 5.41
N PRO A 109 -18.82 12.24 5.55
CA PRO A 109 -19.27 10.89 5.89
C PRO A 109 -18.78 9.78 4.98
N TYR A 110 -18.32 10.12 3.77
CA TYR A 110 -17.92 9.18 2.74
C TYR A 110 -16.42 9.18 2.47
N PHE A 111 -15.70 10.27 2.84
CA PHE A 111 -14.24 10.37 2.67
C PHE A 111 -13.46 9.66 3.78
N ILE A 112 -14.03 9.57 4.98
CA ILE A 112 -13.27 9.15 6.18
C ILE A 112 -13.76 7.79 6.71
N PHE A 113 -15.00 7.38 6.40
CA PHE A 113 -15.62 6.18 6.97
C PHE A 113 -16.61 5.55 5.99
N TYR A 114 -16.66 4.21 5.92
CA TYR A 114 -17.66 3.49 5.14
C TYR A 114 -18.92 3.21 5.99
N ASN A 115 -20.05 3.79 5.60
CA ASN A 115 -21.44 3.51 6.01
C ASN A 115 -21.94 3.85 7.44
N ARG A 116 -23.10 4.55 7.45
CA ARG A 116 -24.05 4.86 8.57
C ARG A 116 -23.56 5.84 9.65
N TYR A 117 -24.05 7.08 9.57
CA TYR A 117 -23.91 8.09 10.64
C TYR A 117 -25.26 8.55 11.20
N LYS A 118 -25.26 8.90 12.48
CA LYS A 118 -26.32 9.71 13.10
C LYS A 118 -26.02 11.19 12.85
N GLN A 119 -27.05 12.01 12.66
CA GLN A 119 -26.93 13.46 12.40
C GLN A 119 -26.06 14.19 13.44
N GLU A 120 -26.13 13.74 14.71
CA GLU A 120 -25.35 14.26 15.84
C GLU A 120 -23.82 14.17 15.62
N GLU A 121 -23.33 13.12 14.97
CA GLU A 121 -21.90 12.92 14.72
C GLU A 121 -21.39 13.84 13.60
N LEU A 122 -22.25 14.15 12.63
CA LEU A 122 -21.97 15.14 11.58
C LEU A 122 -21.92 16.57 12.12
N ASP A 123 -22.85 16.91 13.00
CA ASP A 123 -22.88 18.20 13.70
C ASP A 123 -21.58 18.40 14.51
N CYS A 124 -21.12 17.37 15.22
CA CYS A 124 -19.84 17.38 15.95
C CYS A 124 -18.62 17.63 15.05
N ARG A 125 -18.61 17.08 13.82
CA ARG A 125 -17.48 17.30 12.89
C ARG A 125 -17.43 18.72 12.37
N ILE A 126 -18.57 19.31 12.04
CA ILE A 126 -18.59 20.72 11.61
C ILE A 126 -18.13 21.63 12.73
N LEU A 127 -18.46 21.32 13.97
CA LEU A 127 -17.95 22.05 15.14
C LEU A 127 -16.43 21.94 15.25
N GLN A 128 -15.87 20.73 15.19
CA GLN A 128 -14.43 20.51 15.22
C GLN A 128 -13.72 21.22 14.06
N PHE A 129 -14.30 21.17 12.86
CA PHE A 129 -13.82 21.94 11.70
C PHE A 129 -13.79 23.44 12.01
N ALA A 130 -14.87 23.99 12.56
CA ALA A 130 -14.97 25.41 12.87
C ALA A 130 -13.92 25.86 13.90
N GLU A 131 -13.74 25.10 14.98
CA GLU A 131 -12.71 25.36 15.99
C GLU A 131 -11.29 25.28 15.41
N SER A 132 -11.02 24.25 14.61
CA SER A 132 -9.73 24.07 13.93
C SER A 132 -9.45 25.18 12.92
N TYR A 133 -10.45 25.55 12.11
CA TYR A 133 -10.31 26.61 11.11
C TYR A 133 -10.05 27.98 11.75
N GLN A 134 -10.77 28.32 12.83
CA GLN A 134 -10.56 29.58 13.54
C GLN A 134 -9.16 29.66 14.15
N SER A 135 -8.73 28.59 14.83
CA SER A 135 -7.42 28.53 15.51
C SER A 135 -6.25 28.52 14.53
N LEU A 136 -6.33 27.74 13.46
CA LEU A 136 -5.21 27.49 12.54
C LEU A 136 -5.08 28.56 11.45
N PHE A 137 -6.20 29.11 10.95
CA PHE A 137 -6.20 29.95 9.74
C PHE A 137 -6.50 31.42 10.00
N LEU A 138 -7.39 31.76 10.95
CA LEU A 138 -7.82 33.15 11.18
C LEU A 138 -7.15 33.82 12.38
N ALA A 139 -6.86 33.07 13.44
CA ALA A 139 -6.27 33.63 14.67
C ALA A 139 -4.73 33.67 14.66
N ASN A 140 -4.08 32.90 13.79
CA ASN A 140 -2.63 32.89 13.66
C ASN A 140 -2.13 34.16 12.97
N GLN A 141 -1.89 35.22 13.75
CA GLN A 141 -0.86 36.20 13.43
C GLN A 141 0.48 35.58 13.82
N VAL A 142 1.13 34.87 12.89
CA VAL A 142 2.46 34.31 13.17
C VAL A 142 3.45 35.48 13.27
N SER A 143 3.91 35.78 14.49
CA SER A 143 4.98 36.75 14.68
C SER A 143 6.30 36.11 14.23
N PHE A 144 6.86 36.59 13.12
CA PHE A 144 8.16 36.16 12.63
C PHE A 144 9.29 36.90 13.34
N ASN A 145 10.01 36.23 14.23
CA ASN A 145 11.24 36.76 14.80
C ASN A 145 12.38 35.77 14.52
N ILE A 146 13.07 35.95 13.40
CA ILE A 146 14.10 35.00 12.94
C ILE A 146 15.26 35.76 12.29
N GLN A 147 16.45 35.71 12.90
CA GLN A 147 17.58 36.58 12.57
C GLN A 147 18.72 35.97 11.74
N GLU A 148 18.69 34.71 11.30
CA GLU A 148 19.85 34.13 10.59
C GLU A 148 19.51 33.29 9.35
N LYS A 149 20.31 33.54 8.29
CA LYS A 149 20.31 32.90 6.97
C LYS A 149 21.37 31.79 6.95
N SER A 150 21.01 30.57 6.57
CA SER A 150 21.99 29.47 6.42
C SER A 150 22.86 29.69 5.18
N THR A 151 24.16 29.43 5.30
CA THR A 151 25.14 29.66 4.23
C THR A 151 25.39 28.44 3.34
N ASN A 152 24.83 27.25 3.65
CA ASN A 152 25.10 26.03 2.88
C ASN A 152 23.97 24.97 2.97
N PRO A 153 22.90 25.07 2.14
CA PRO A 153 21.76 24.16 2.23
C PRO A 153 21.97 22.78 1.56
N ARG A 154 21.77 21.70 2.33
CA ARG A 154 21.39 20.31 1.92
C ARG A 154 19.91 20.31 1.46
N ARG A 155 19.32 19.23 0.95
CA ARG A 155 17.94 19.18 0.39
C ARG A 155 17.08 18.16 1.16
N VAL A 156 15.87 18.51 1.58
CA VAL A 156 14.88 17.57 2.15
C VAL A 156 13.53 17.96 1.57
N LEU A 157 12.85 17.02 0.94
CA LEU A 157 11.62 17.25 0.20
C LEU A 157 10.44 16.91 1.13
N ALA A 158 9.50 17.84 1.30
CA ALA A 158 8.34 17.65 2.15
C ALA A 158 7.08 17.98 1.35
N THR A 159 6.27 16.97 1.08
CA THR A 159 5.04 17.07 0.29
C THR A 159 3.87 17.22 1.24
N SER A 160 2.99 18.18 0.99
CA SER A 160 1.83 18.43 1.87
C SER A 160 0.53 18.33 1.08
N PHE A 161 -0.32 17.38 1.46
CA PHE A 161 -1.73 17.35 1.06
C PHE A 161 -2.57 18.03 2.15
N TRP A 162 -3.37 19.02 1.77
CA TRP A 162 -4.20 19.79 2.71
C TRP A 162 -5.46 19.03 3.16
N GLU A 163 -5.83 17.89 2.57
CA GLU A 163 -7.21 17.39 2.74
C GLU A 163 -7.51 16.65 4.05
N LYS A 164 -6.52 16.17 4.80
CA LYS A 164 -6.76 15.44 6.06
C LYS A 164 -6.54 16.29 7.32
N GLU A 165 -5.75 17.35 7.22
CA GLU A 165 -5.42 18.24 8.33
C GLU A 165 -5.19 19.67 7.78
N ILE A 166 -5.76 20.70 8.42
CA ILE A 166 -5.63 22.10 7.99
C ILE A 166 -4.22 22.58 8.40
N TRP A 167 -3.25 22.60 7.48
CA TRP A 167 -1.87 23.05 7.79
C TRP A 167 -1.56 24.40 7.11
N ASP A 168 -1.00 25.38 7.84
CA ASP A 168 -0.50 26.63 7.25
C ASP A 168 0.90 26.38 6.63
N PRO A 169 1.13 26.68 5.33
CA PRO A 169 2.44 26.55 4.69
C PRO A 169 3.55 27.31 5.44
N VAL A 170 3.20 28.40 6.12
CA VAL A 170 4.10 29.16 6.98
C VAL A 170 4.54 28.33 8.21
N GLU A 171 3.62 27.63 8.86
CA GLU A 171 3.91 26.81 10.05
C GLU A 171 4.79 25.61 9.69
N MET A 172 4.61 25.00 8.51
CA MET A 172 5.48 23.91 8.05
C MET A 172 6.93 24.37 7.87
N ILE A 173 7.10 25.55 7.26
CA ILE A 173 8.40 26.19 7.10
C ILE A 173 9.04 26.48 8.47
N VAL A 174 8.25 26.91 9.47
CA VAL A 174 8.72 27.13 10.85
C VAL A 174 9.04 25.81 11.56
N TRP A 175 8.22 24.77 11.40
CA TRP A 175 8.42 23.43 11.99
C TRP A 175 9.74 22.81 11.51
N ALA A 176 10.01 22.87 10.20
CA ALA A 176 11.22 22.33 9.63
C ALA A 176 12.48 22.96 10.27
N ARG A 177 12.43 24.26 10.56
CA ARG A 177 13.49 24.96 11.30
C ARG A 177 13.57 24.54 12.76
N ARG A 178 12.44 24.42 13.48
CA ARG A 178 12.42 24.00 14.91
C ARG A 178 13.10 22.65 15.12
N ASN A 179 13.09 21.80 14.12
CA ASN A 179 13.73 20.48 14.14
C ASN A 179 15.21 20.52 13.69
N ASN A 180 15.83 21.70 13.61
CA ASN A 180 17.24 21.90 13.24
C ASN A 180 17.66 21.18 11.95
N LEU A 181 16.78 21.24 10.94
CA LEU A 181 17.11 20.81 9.59
C LEU A 181 18.11 21.80 8.97
N GLU A 182 19.37 21.71 9.41
CA GLU A 182 20.43 22.60 8.98
C GLU A 182 20.85 22.32 7.55
N GLY A 183 20.76 23.40 6.78
CA GLY A 183 20.95 23.36 5.36
C GLY A 183 19.93 22.46 4.71
N VAL A 184 18.71 22.92 4.50
CA VAL A 184 17.65 22.11 3.90
C VAL A 184 16.85 22.99 2.94
N GLU A 185 16.97 22.77 1.62
CA GLU A 185 16.06 23.25 0.59
C GLU A 185 14.83 22.34 0.65
N ILE A 186 13.75 22.92 1.18
CA ILE A 186 12.43 22.30 1.28
C ILE A 186 11.70 22.61 0.00
N ASN A 187 11.35 21.58 -0.78
CA ASN A 187 10.33 21.71 -1.81
C ASN A 187 9.00 21.33 -1.19
N VAL A 188 8.09 22.29 -1.17
CA VAL A 188 6.70 22.09 -0.76
C VAL A 188 5.90 21.84 -2.00
N ASP A 189 5.29 20.67 -2.11
CA ASP A 189 4.27 20.45 -3.12
C ASP A 189 2.95 21.05 -2.63
N PHE A 190 2.54 22.14 -3.28
CA PHE A 190 1.27 22.79 -3.02
C PHE A 190 0.24 22.37 -4.06
N HIS A 191 -0.69 21.49 -3.67
CA HIS A 191 -1.94 21.33 -4.38
C HIS A 191 -2.95 22.37 -3.92
N PRO A 192 -3.31 23.36 -4.75
CA PRO A 192 -4.48 24.15 -4.47
C PRO A 192 -5.70 23.23 -4.53
N PHE A 193 -6.48 23.18 -3.44
CA PHE A 193 -7.76 22.48 -3.37
C PHE A 193 -8.57 22.64 -4.67
N ASN A 194 -9.03 21.51 -5.20
CA ASN A 194 -9.71 21.44 -6.49
C ASN A 194 -11.25 21.72 -6.28
N TYR A 195 -12.08 22.15 -7.25
CA TYR A 195 -12.04 21.96 -8.71
C TYR A 195 -12.86 23.03 -9.48
N ALA A 196 -12.22 24.16 -9.84
CA ALA A 196 -12.49 25.00 -11.02
C ALA A 196 -11.81 26.38 -10.95
N ARG A 197 -11.62 26.94 -9.74
CA ARG A 197 -11.05 28.28 -9.56
C ARG A 197 -10.41 28.48 -8.18
N LEU A 198 -9.36 29.29 -8.09
CA LEU A 198 -8.86 29.81 -6.82
C LEU A 198 -9.63 31.07 -6.42
N LEU A 199 -10.38 31.02 -5.33
CA LEU A 199 -11.11 32.17 -4.81
C LEU A 199 -10.18 33.11 -4.02
N PRO A 200 -10.35 34.45 -4.11
CA PRO A 200 -9.49 35.40 -3.40
C PRO A 200 -9.44 35.19 -1.88
N GLU A 201 -10.51 34.66 -1.29
CA GLU A 201 -10.62 34.38 0.14
C GLU A 201 -9.75 33.19 0.61
N GLU A 202 -9.30 32.33 -0.31
CA GLU A 202 -8.46 31.16 0.00
C GLU A 202 -7.01 31.56 0.30
N LEU A 203 -6.47 32.50 -0.48
CA LEU A 203 -5.12 33.05 -0.34
C LEU A 203 -5.16 34.53 -0.69
N SER A 204 -5.43 35.35 0.33
CA SER A 204 -5.45 36.81 0.19
C SER A 204 -4.09 37.33 -0.28
N GLU A 205 -4.07 38.52 -0.89
CA GLU A 205 -2.83 39.17 -1.31
C GLU A 205 -1.83 39.28 -0.16
N GLU A 206 -2.30 39.65 1.03
CA GLU A 206 -1.48 39.73 2.24
C GLU A 206 -0.85 38.37 2.59
N LYS A 207 -1.63 37.28 2.53
CA LYS A 207 -1.14 35.93 2.81
C LYS A 207 -0.13 35.46 1.76
N ARG A 208 -0.35 35.79 0.48
CA ARG A 208 0.62 35.50 -0.61
C ARG A 208 1.95 36.20 -0.35
N GLN A 209 1.93 37.47 0.05
CA GLN A 209 3.14 38.22 0.40
C GLN A 209 3.82 37.65 1.66
N GLU A 210 3.07 37.20 2.66
CA GLU A 210 3.60 36.53 3.85
C GLU A 210 4.35 35.24 3.47
N ILE A 211 3.74 34.38 2.66
CA ILE A 211 4.35 33.15 2.15
C ILE A 211 5.65 33.46 1.40
N LYS A 212 5.60 34.42 0.47
CA LYS A 212 6.79 34.85 -0.30
C LYS A 212 7.91 35.34 0.57
N ALA A 213 7.60 36.19 1.55
CA ALA A 213 8.57 36.75 2.47
C ALA A 213 9.19 35.68 3.36
N ALA A 214 8.40 34.72 3.83
CA ALA A 214 8.87 33.57 4.59
C ALA A 214 9.81 32.69 3.76
N ALA A 215 9.39 32.30 2.55
CA ALA A 215 10.16 31.45 1.65
C ALA A 215 11.50 32.10 1.26
N SER A 216 11.47 33.36 0.81
CA SER A 216 12.66 34.12 0.41
C SER A 216 13.66 34.30 1.55
N ARG A 217 13.17 34.52 2.78
CA ARG A 217 14.02 34.71 3.96
C ARG A 217 14.69 33.40 4.41
N LEU A 218 13.99 32.28 4.27
CA LEU A 218 14.44 30.97 4.76
C LEU A 218 15.15 30.12 3.69
N GLY A 219 15.12 30.54 2.42
CA GLY A 219 15.70 29.77 1.32
C GLY A 219 14.88 28.52 0.97
N VAL A 220 13.58 28.56 1.24
CA VAL A 220 12.63 27.49 0.89
C VAL A 220 12.13 27.70 -0.53
N LYS A 221 12.09 26.64 -1.32
CA LYS A 221 11.53 26.66 -2.67
C LYS A 221 10.12 26.09 -2.62
N ILE A 222 9.13 26.88 -3.01
CA ILE A 222 7.75 26.38 -3.12
C ILE A 222 7.55 25.92 -4.54
N ASP A 223 7.03 24.71 -4.72
CA ASP A 223 6.58 24.22 -6.01
C ASP A 223 5.07 24.07 -5.95
N ILE A 224 4.38 24.47 -7.02
CA ILE A 224 2.93 24.31 -7.09
C ILE A 224 2.66 23.14 -8.01
N HIS A 225 1.91 22.17 -7.54
CA HIS A 225 1.39 21.16 -8.42
C HIS A 225 -0.01 21.56 -8.80
N SER A 226 -0.18 21.92 -10.07
CA SER A 226 -1.49 22.28 -10.59
C SER A 226 -2.48 21.16 -10.26
N PRO A 227 -3.76 21.49 -9.98
CA PRO A 227 -4.72 20.48 -9.60
C PRO A 227 -4.76 19.33 -10.61
N ILE A 228 -4.64 18.11 -10.09
CA ILE A 228 -4.69 16.87 -10.87
C ILE A 228 -6.11 16.67 -11.38
N VAL A 229 -6.24 16.26 -12.65
CA VAL A 229 -7.51 15.91 -13.28
C VAL A 229 -7.67 14.40 -13.24
N GLY A 230 -7.89 13.86 -12.04
CA GLY A 230 -8.06 12.43 -11.79
C GLY A 230 -9.11 12.21 -10.69
N PRO A 231 -9.49 10.96 -10.37
CA PRO A 231 -10.62 10.68 -9.50
C PRO A 231 -10.29 10.93 -8.02
N TYR A 232 -10.15 12.20 -7.64
CA TYR A 232 -10.46 12.63 -6.28
C TYR A 232 -11.98 12.73 -6.23
N LEU A 233 -12.62 11.60 -5.92
CA LEU A 233 -14.08 11.49 -5.76
C LEU A 233 -14.69 12.80 -5.24
N PRO A 234 -15.63 13.42 -5.95
CA PRO A 234 -16.70 14.15 -5.31
C PRO A 234 -18.03 13.50 -5.67
N PHE A 235 -18.09 12.16 -5.72
CA PHE A 235 -19.36 11.43 -5.72
C PHE A 235 -19.44 10.47 -4.53
N PRO A 236 -19.91 10.96 -3.38
CA PRO A 236 -20.09 10.11 -2.20
C PRO A 236 -21.24 9.10 -2.33
N ASN A 237 -22.14 9.25 -3.31
CA ASN A 237 -23.35 8.44 -3.39
C ASN A 237 -23.38 7.60 -4.68
N PRO A 238 -23.22 6.26 -4.59
CA PRO A 238 -23.36 5.33 -5.72
C PRO A 238 -24.73 5.40 -6.42
N ASP A 239 -25.77 5.84 -5.72
CA ASP A 239 -27.13 6.02 -6.28
C ASP A 239 -27.28 7.32 -7.08
N LYS A 240 -26.26 8.20 -7.10
CA LYS A 240 -26.31 9.51 -7.77
C LYS A 240 -25.45 9.62 -9.05
N GLY A 241 -24.77 8.56 -9.50
CA GLY A 241 -24.10 8.52 -10.82
C GLY A 241 -22.67 7.95 -10.82
N LYS A 242 -22.11 7.71 -12.02
CA LYS A 242 -20.73 7.24 -12.24
C LYS A 242 -19.70 8.27 -11.75
N PRO A 243 -18.47 7.84 -11.37
CA PRO A 243 -17.35 8.76 -11.12
C PRO A 243 -17.22 9.75 -12.28
N ILE A 244 -17.22 11.04 -11.97
CA ILE A 244 -16.97 12.08 -12.97
C ILE A 244 -15.46 12.31 -12.93
N PHE A 245 -14.75 11.75 -13.91
CA PHE A 245 -13.46 12.29 -14.31
C PHE A 245 -13.74 13.72 -14.75
N TYR A 246 -13.12 14.71 -14.10
CA TYR A 246 -13.27 16.08 -14.57
C TYR A 246 -12.71 16.12 -16.00
N ASN A 247 -13.44 16.76 -16.91
CA ASN A 247 -13.01 16.83 -18.30
C ASN A 247 -11.67 17.56 -18.36
N PRO A 248 -10.55 16.89 -18.70
CA PRO A 248 -9.24 17.55 -18.74
C PRO A 248 -9.20 18.73 -19.69
N LEU A 249 -10.06 18.70 -20.70
CA LEU A 249 -10.26 19.75 -21.68
C LEU A 249 -10.80 21.07 -21.08
N GLU A 250 -11.26 21.07 -19.83
CA GLU A 250 -11.83 22.23 -19.12
C GLU A 250 -10.88 22.78 -18.02
N CYS A 251 -9.68 22.22 -17.83
CA CYS A 251 -8.77 22.53 -16.72
C CYS A 251 -7.71 23.62 -16.99
N LEU A 252 -7.71 24.25 -18.16
CA LEU A 252 -6.71 25.26 -18.52
C LEU A 252 -6.74 26.49 -17.60
N GLU A 253 -7.92 26.96 -17.20
CA GLU A 253 -8.07 28.11 -16.30
C GLU A 253 -7.55 27.82 -14.87
N PRO A 254 -7.89 26.69 -14.21
CA PRO A 254 -7.26 26.28 -12.95
C PRO A 254 -5.73 26.19 -13.02
N GLN A 255 -5.18 25.63 -14.11
CA GLN A 255 -3.73 25.57 -14.32
C GLN A 255 -3.11 26.97 -14.42
N ARG A 256 -3.79 27.88 -15.12
CA ARG A 256 -3.37 29.27 -15.23
C ARG A 256 -3.42 30.02 -13.90
N ASP A 257 -4.45 29.79 -13.08
CA ASP A 257 -4.58 30.34 -11.73
C ASP A 257 -3.41 29.88 -10.83
N ALA A 258 -3.01 28.61 -10.94
CA ALA A 258 -1.84 28.07 -10.23
C ALA A 258 -0.54 28.78 -10.67
N ILE A 259 -0.40 29.10 -11.96
CA ILE A 259 0.75 29.85 -12.48
C ILE A 259 0.79 31.28 -11.94
N PHE A 260 -0.36 31.97 -11.88
CA PHE A 260 -0.40 33.30 -11.29
C PHE A 260 -0.11 33.27 -9.80
N LEU A 261 -0.68 32.31 -9.06
CA LEU A 261 -0.35 32.11 -7.65
C LEU A 261 1.15 31.88 -7.46
N ALA A 262 1.78 31.03 -8.27
CA ALA A 262 3.21 30.78 -8.23
C ALA A 262 4.04 32.05 -8.42
N ARG A 263 3.64 32.92 -9.36
CA ARG A 263 4.29 34.22 -9.57
C ARG A 263 4.16 35.12 -8.35
N ASP A 264 2.97 35.16 -7.75
CA ASP A 264 2.68 36.02 -6.60
C ASP A 264 3.49 35.59 -5.38
N ILE A 265 3.57 34.28 -5.09
CA ILE A 265 4.30 33.76 -3.93
C ILE A 265 5.80 33.55 -4.19
N GLY A 266 6.26 33.71 -5.43
CA GLY A 266 7.66 33.48 -5.80
C GLY A 266 8.06 32.00 -5.80
N ALA A 267 7.16 31.11 -6.21
CA ALA A 267 7.41 29.69 -6.36
C ALA A 267 8.52 29.41 -7.40
N GLY A 268 9.22 28.30 -7.24
CA GLY A 268 10.25 27.85 -8.17
C GLY A 268 9.68 27.26 -9.45
N SER A 269 8.56 26.54 -9.35
CA SER A 269 7.90 25.95 -10.51
C SER A 269 6.42 25.63 -10.31
N VAL A 270 5.76 25.32 -11.42
CA VAL A 270 4.39 24.81 -11.46
C VAL A 270 4.37 23.55 -12.31
N VAL A 271 3.93 22.43 -11.73
CA VAL A 271 3.70 21.18 -12.46
C VAL A 271 2.34 21.24 -13.14
N VAL A 272 2.29 20.92 -14.44
CA VAL A 272 1.07 20.90 -15.25
C VAL A 272 1.00 19.58 -16.01
N HIS A 273 -0.11 18.87 -15.91
CA HIS A 273 -0.35 17.62 -16.63
C HIS A 273 -0.56 17.86 -18.12
N LEU A 274 0.07 17.02 -18.95
CA LEU A 274 -0.26 16.91 -20.36
C LEU A 274 -1.44 15.97 -20.53
N ILE A 275 -2.61 16.53 -20.82
CA ILE A 275 -3.84 15.77 -20.98
C ILE A 275 -4.38 15.98 -22.40
N ASP A 276 -4.25 14.94 -23.21
CA ASP A 276 -4.60 14.84 -24.63
C ASP A 276 -3.62 15.54 -25.60
N LEU A 277 -3.46 14.96 -26.79
CA LEU A 277 -2.40 15.25 -27.76
C LEU A 277 -2.63 16.43 -28.74
N PRO A 278 -3.82 17.05 -28.90
CA PRO A 278 -4.02 18.12 -29.89
C PRO A 278 -3.91 19.58 -29.38
N ARG A 279 -3.52 19.83 -28.11
CA ARG A 279 -3.59 21.18 -27.48
C ARG A 279 -2.26 21.94 -27.34
N ILE A 280 -1.36 21.78 -28.30
CA ILE A 280 -0.01 22.38 -28.27
C ILE A 280 -0.06 23.90 -28.04
N ASN A 281 -0.97 24.60 -28.72
CA ASN A 281 -1.10 26.06 -28.60
C ASN A 281 -1.58 26.49 -27.22
N GLU A 282 -2.57 25.81 -26.63
CA GLU A 282 -3.03 26.13 -25.28
C GLU A 282 -1.94 25.85 -24.23
N MET A 283 -1.21 24.73 -24.36
CA MET A 283 -0.09 24.41 -23.48
C MET A 283 1.05 25.43 -23.60
N ALA A 284 1.37 25.87 -24.82
CA ALA A 284 2.32 26.95 -25.04
C ALA A 284 1.85 28.27 -24.38
N ASN A 285 0.55 28.58 -24.45
CA ASN A 285 -0.02 29.76 -23.79
C ASN A 285 0.11 29.71 -22.26
N LEU A 286 -0.04 28.54 -21.64
CA LEU A 286 0.20 28.37 -20.21
C LEU A 286 1.66 28.68 -19.84
N ILE A 287 2.62 28.18 -20.62
CA ILE A 287 4.04 28.47 -20.40
C ILE A 287 4.35 29.95 -20.60
N MET A 288 3.72 30.60 -21.59
CA MET A 288 3.81 32.05 -21.78
C MET A 288 3.23 32.86 -20.61
N ALA A 289 2.29 32.32 -19.82
CA ALA A 289 1.79 32.99 -18.62
C ALA A 289 2.86 33.15 -17.52
N ALA A 290 3.94 32.37 -17.57
CA ALA A 290 5.10 32.50 -16.68
C ALA A 290 6.15 33.51 -17.17
N ALA A 291 6.00 34.05 -18.39
CA ALA A 291 6.97 34.97 -18.97
C ALA A 291 7.24 36.19 -18.06
N GLY A 292 8.52 36.56 -17.95
CA GLY A 292 8.95 37.66 -17.07
C GLY A 292 8.99 37.31 -15.58
N SER A 293 8.82 36.04 -15.22
CA SER A 293 9.00 35.53 -13.86
C SER A 293 10.12 34.48 -13.79
N SER A 294 10.57 34.14 -12.59
CA SER A 294 11.49 33.02 -12.35
C SER A 294 10.78 31.66 -12.24
N VAL A 295 9.45 31.62 -12.39
CA VAL A 295 8.65 30.40 -12.24
C VAL A 295 8.83 29.53 -13.46
N ARG A 296 9.24 28.28 -13.27
CA ARG A 296 9.31 27.29 -14.34
C ARG A 296 8.01 26.50 -14.46
N ILE A 297 7.46 26.36 -15.65
CA ILE A 297 6.33 25.48 -15.94
C ILE A 297 6.88 24.13 -16.39
N THR A 298 6.62 23.09 -15.61
CA THR A 298 7.06 21.74 -15.90
C THR A 298 5.87 20.90 -16.37
N ILE A 299 6.00 20.31 -17.55
CA ILE A 299 4.95 19.45 -18.10
C ILE A 299 5.14 18.02 -17.59
N GLU A 300 4.09 17.44 -17.06
CA GLU A 300 4.03 16.07 -16.53
C GLU A 300 3.29 15.12 -17.45
N ASN A 301 3.78 13.89 -17.58
CA ASN A 301 3.09 12.82 -18.32
C ASN A 301 1.90 12.28 -17.51
N TYR A 302 0.79 11.95 -18.16
CA TYR A 302 -0.47 11.55 -17.53
C TYR A 302 -1.14 10.37 -18.27
N CYS A 303 -1.80 9.45 -17.54
CA CYS A 303 -2.20 8.13 -18.05
C CYS A 303 -3.69 7.92 -18.38
N GLU A 304 -4.53 8.94 -18.27
CA GLU A 304 -5.99 8.81 -18.47
C GLU A 304 -6.51 9.57 -19.70
N THR A 305 -5.77 9.48 -20.81
CA THR A 305 -6.21 9.99 -22.13
C THR A 305 -6.85 8.88 -22.97
N GLU A 306 -7.67 9.25 -23.98
CA GLU A 306 -8.20 8.27 -24.94
C GLU A 306 -7.08 7.63 -25.80
N GLU A 307 -5.91 8.25 -25.81
CA GLU A 307 -4.70 7.79 -26.49
C GLU A 307 -3.61 7.46 -25.47
N ARG A 308 -2.86 6.39 -25.71
CA ARG A 308 -1.74 5.98 -24.85
C ARG A 308 -0.61 7.01 -24.89
N GLN A 309 -0.14 7.49 -23.73
CA GLN A 309 0.98 8.44 -23.65
C GLN A 309 2.28 7.77 -23.18
N ASP A 310 2.95 7.05 -24.08
CA ASP A 310 4.32 6.58 -23.84
C ASP A 310 5.37 7.72 -23.99
N ALA A 311 6.62 7.42 -23.67
CA ALA A 311 7.72 8.37 -23.67
C ALA A 311 7.96 9.01 -25.04
N ASP A 312 7.81 8.26 -26.14
CA ASP A 312 8.01 8.79 -27.49
C ASP A 312 6.88 9.76 -27.86
N THR A 313 5.64 9.40 -27.54
CA THR A 313 4.46 10.25 -27.72
C THR A 313 4.57 11.52 -26.88
N PHE A 314 4.95 11.39 -25.61
CA PHE A 314 5.19 12.50 -24.71
C PHE A 314 6.28 13.44 -25.23
N ILE A 315 7.44 12.89 -25.63
CA ILE A 315 8.57 13.62 -26.22
C ILE A 315 8.15 14.38 -27.48
N SER A 316 7.34 13.77 -28.34
CA SER A 316 6.85 14.41 -29.56
C SER A 316 6.09 15.69 -29.24
N VAL A 317 5.15 15.62 -28.30
CA VAL A 317 4.28 16.75 -27.96
C VAL A 317 5.05 17.86 -27.26
N ILE A 318 5.87 17.53 -26.26
CA ILE A 318 6.68 18.54 -25.57
C ILE A 318 7.71 19.18 -26.51
N SER A 319 8.18 18.46 -27.53
CA SER A 319 9.03 19.02 -28.58
C SER A 319 8.27 20.03 -29.44
N GLU A 320 7.03 19.74 -29.83
CA GLU A 320 6.18 20.69 -30.58
C GLU A 320 5.82 21.93 -29.75
N ILE A 321 5.56 21.76 -28.45
CA ILE A 321 5.40 22.87 -27.51
C ILE A 321 6.68 23.72 -27.46
N CYS A 322 7.85 23.09 -27.31
CA CYS A 322 9.14 23.80 -27.32
C CYS A 322 9.36 24.61 -28.60
N TYR A 323 9.03 24.04 -29.78
CA TYR A 323 9.18 24.74 -31.06
C TYR A 323 8.22 25.93 -31.20
N SER A 324 7.09 25.89 -30.50
CA SER A 324 6.08 26.96 -30.50
C SER A 324 6.42 28.13 -29.56
N LEU A 325 7.47 27.99 -28.72
CA LEU A 325 7.84 28.97 -27.69
C LEU A 325 9.11 29.76 -28.07
N PRO A 326 9.24 31.03 -27.62
CA PRO A 326 10.48 31.77 -27.72
C PRO A 326 11.65 31.06 -27.01
N LYS A 327 12.85 31.07 -27.62
CA LYS A 327 14.04 30.39 -27.07
C LYS A 327 14.39 30.80 -25.64
N GLU A 328 14.21 32.07 -25.31
CA GLU A 328 14.46 32.61 -23.96
C GLU A 328 13.48 32.00 -22.95
N LEU A 329 12.19 31.90 -23.34
CA LEU A 329 11.15 31.31 -22.50
C LEU A 329 11.38 29.80 -22.30
N VAL A 330 11.84 29.08 -23.33
CA VAL A 330 12.19 27.65 -23.20
C VAL A 330 13.33 27.47 -22.20
N ARG A 331 14.36 28.32 -22.25
CA ARG A 331 15.50 28.25 -21.32
C ARG A 331 15.10 28.59 -19.88
N ASP A 332 14.29 29.64 -19.72
CA ASP A 332 14.07 30.26 -18.40
C ASP A 332 12.83 29.71 -17.69
N ASN A 333 11.78 29.33 -18.43
CA ASN A 333 10.46 29.03 -17.88
C ASN A 333 9.88 27.68 -18.30
N PHE A 334 10.54 26.87 -19.14
CA PHE A 334 10.04 25.54 -19.52
C PHE A 334 10.83 24.40 -18.86
N GLY A 335 10.14 23.30 -18.56
CA GLY A 335 10.75 22.08 -18.06
C GLY A 335 9.82 20.87 -18.19
N VAL A 336 10.31 19.73 -17.71
CA VAL A 336 9.59 18.46 -17.67
C VAL A 336 9.56 17.96 -16.24
N THR A 337 8.38 17.55 -15.79
CA THR A 337 8.21 16.68 -14.63
C THR A 337 8.01 15.28 -15.17
N LEU A 338 8.87 14.35 -14.76
CA LEU A 338 8.71 12.94 -15.11
C LEU A 338 8.05 12.23 -13.92
N ASP A 339 6.82 11.77 -14.09
CA ASP A 339 6.25 10.74 -13.23
C ASP A 339 6.41 9.37 -13.90
N VAL A 340 7.36 8.60 -13.37
CA VAL A 340 7.65 7.24 -13.84
C VAL A 340 6.52 6.26 -13.51
N GLY A 341 5.64 6.61 -12.57
CA GLY A 341 4.42 5.90 -12.24
C GLY A 341 3.46 5.82 -13.42
N HIS A 342 3.13 6.96 -14.02
CA HIS A 342 2.22 7.02 -15.17
C HIS A 342 2.71 6.23 -16.39
N LEU A 343 4.02 6.18 -16.68
CA LEU A 343 4.56 5.34 -17.76
C LEU A 343 4.24 3.85 -17.55
N ASN A 344 4.30 3.41 -16.29
CA ASN A 344 3.95 2.03 -15.93
C ASN A 344 2.46 1.74 -16.14
N ILE A 345 1.58 2.72 -15.87
CA ILE A 345 0.13 2.60 -16.08
C ILE A 345 -0.18 2.46 -17.56
N GLU A 346 0.52 3.24 -18.39
CA GLU A 346 0.46 3.17 -19.86
C GLU A 346 1.11 1.90 -20.42
N GLY A 347 1.66 1.02 -19.57
CA GLY A 347 2.28 -0.23 -19.97
C GLY A 347 3.65 -0.07 -20.64
N GLU A 348 4.26 1.11 -20.58
CA GLU A 348 5.68 1.28 -20.91
C GLU A 348 6.55 0.87 -19.72
N ASP A 349 7.78 0.44 -20.01
CA ASP A 349 8.78 0.21 -18.99
C ASP A 349 9.30 1.53 -18.41
N PRO A 350 9.15 1.78 -17.09
CA PRO A 350 9.58 3.03 -16.48
C PRO A 350 11.07 3.32 -16.62
N LEU A 351 11.93 2.29 -16.67
CA LEU A 351 13.36 2.48 -16.83
C LEU A 351 13.69 2.92 -18.26
N ILE A 352 13.05 2.29 -19.26
CA ILE A 352 13.20 2.68 -20.67
C ILE A 352 12.66 4.09 -20.91
N GLY A 353 11.43 4.37 -20.47
CA GLY A 353 10.81 5.67 -20.71
C GLY A 353 11.57 6.81 -20.01
N ALA A 354 12.04 6.59 -18.78
CA ALA A 354 12.91 7.55 -18.08
C ALA A 354 14.24 7.78 -18.82
N GLU A 355 14.84 6.73 -19.39
CA GLU A 355 16.07 6.85 -20.17
C GLU A 355 15.87 7.74 -21.40
N LYS A 356 14.78 7.52 -22.16
CA LYS A 356 14.43 8.30 -23.36
C LYS A 356 14.21 9.78 -23.03
N ILE A 357 13.36 10.05 -22.04
CA ILE A 357 13.02 11.41 -21.61
C ILE A 357 14.27 12.12 -21.05
N GLY A 358 15.07 11.42 -20.24
CA GLY A 358 16.32 11.93 -19.70
C GLY A 358 17.31 12.35 -20.79
N LYS A 359 17.55 11.50 -21.79
CA LYS A 359 18.40 11.84 -22.94
C LYS A 359 17.88 13.05 -23.70
N TRP A 360 16.58 13.11 -23.97
CA TRP A 360 15.97 14.26 -24.63
C TRP A 360 16.17 15.56 -23.84
N CYS A 361 15.91 15.54 -22.52
CA CYS A 361 16.12 16.70 -21.66
C CYS A 361 17.59 17.15 -21.67
N LYS A 362 18.53 16.20 -21.58
CA LYS A 362 19.97 16.49 -21.64
C LYS A 362 20.36 17.14 -22.94
N ASP A 363 19.97 16.56 -24.07
CA ASP A 363 20.35 17.01 -25.41
C ASP A 363 19.77 18.39 -25.75
N LYS A 364 18.57 18.67 -25.25
CA LYS A 364 17.87 19.95 -25.45
C LYS A 364 18.18 21.00 -24.38
N GLY A 365 18.88 20.63 -23.30
CA GLY A 365 19.14 21.51 -22.17
C GLY A 365 17.86 21.90 -21.41
N ILE A 366 16.85 21.02 -21.41
CA ILE A 366 15.58 21.24 -20.72
C ILE A 366 15.72 20.85 -19.26
N PHE A 367 15.17 21.67 -18.38
CA PHE A 367 15.11 21.34 -16.96
C PHE A 367 14.25 20.10 -16.73
N LEU A 368 14.81 19.14 -16.01
CA LEU A 368 14.13 17.93 -15.60
C LEU A 368 13.83 17.98 -14.10
N ARG A 369 12.68 17.44 -13.75
CA ARG A 369 12.23 17.09 -12.42
C ARG A 369 11.70 15.67 -12.47
N VAL A 370 11.85 14.92 -11.39
CA VAL A 370 11.36 13.54 -11.28
C VAL A 370 10.44 13.45 -10.07
N HIS A 371 9.18 13.12 -10.31
CA HIS A 371 8.30 12.63 -9.25
C HIS A 371 8.70 11.21 -8.94
N ALA A 372 8.87 10.94 -7.66
CA ALA A 372 9.22 9.62 -7.19
C ALA A 372 8.16 9.20 -6.19
N THR A 373 7.32 8.31 -6.72
CA THR A 373 6.22 7.60 -6.07
C THR A 373 6.76 6.53 -5.11
N ASP A 374 5.90 5.97 -4.25
CA ASP A 374 6.09 5.05 -3.09
C ASP A 374 7.17 3.96 -3.04
N ASN A 375 8.14 3.88 -3.94
CA ASN A 375 9.15 2.81 -3.96
C ASN A 375 10.59 3.33 -3.93
N TYR A 376 10.94 4.00 -2.85
CA TYR A 376 12.34 4.14 -2.49
C TYR A 376 12.75 2.85 -1.75
N GLY A 377 13.40 1.92 -2.45
CA GLY A 377 14.12 0.79 -1.83
C GLY A 377 14.90 -0.07 -2.83
N LYS A 378 15.60 -1.11 -2.34
CA LYS A 378 15.71 -2.35 -3.14
C LYS A 378 14.28 -2.73 -3.48
N LEU A 379 14.02 -3.16 -4.72
CA LEU A 379 12.67 -3.45 -5.26
C LEU A 379 11.70 -3.75 -4.11
N LEU A 380 10.92 -2.74 -3.73
CA LEU A 380 9.90 -2.86 -2.69
C LEU A 380 8.72 -3.47 -3.42
N TYR A 381 8.34 -4.68 -3.05
CA TYR A 381 7.15 -5.29 -3.64
C TYR A 381 6.06 -5.61 -2.61
N TYR A 382 6.07 -4.90 -1.47
CA TYR A 382 4.99 -4.91 -0.48
C TYR A 382 4.27 -3.55 -0.52
N ALA A 383 2.94 -3.54 -0.54
CA ALA A 383 2.18 -2.30 -0.38
C ALA A 383 2.08 -1.92 1.11
N PRO A 384 2.39 -0.68 1.54
CA PRO A 384 2.16 -0.26 2.90
C PRO A 384 0.66 -0.28 3.23
N HIS A 385 0.32 -0.71 4.45
CA HIS A 385 -1.06 -0.96 4.89
C HIS A 385 -1.98 0.27 4.99
N TYR A 386 -1.50 1.48 4.64
CA TYR A 386 -2.30 2.70 4.65
C TYR A 386 -1.86 3.71 3.58
N SER A 387 -1.96 3.37 2.29
CA SER A 387 -1.86 4.37 1.21
C SER A 387 -3.25 4.90 0.87
N ALA A 388 -3.46 6.21 1.11
CA ALA A 388 -4.67 6.90 0.69
C ALA A 388 -4.35 7.67 -0.59
N ASP A 389 -4.19 6.94 -1.68
CA ASP A 389 -3.89 7.51 -2.97
C ASP A 389 -4.77 6.90 -4.06
N VAL A 390 -5.08 7.70 -5.07
CA VAL A 390 -5.74 7.31 -6.32
C VAL A 390 -4.93 6.20 -7.04
N HIS A 391 -3.66 6.08 -6.66
CA HIS A 391 -2.70 5.04 -7.06
C HIS A 391 -2.74 3.75 -6.22
N GLY A 392 -3.78 3.50 -5.42
CA GLY A 392 -3.92 2.27 -4.61
C GLY A 392 -3.85 0.92 -5.38
N ASN A 393 -3.92 0.94 -6.72
CA ASN A 393 -3.71 -0.23 -7.60
C ASN A 393 -2.34 -0.25 -8.32
N VAL A 394 -1.52 0.79 -8.17
CA VAL A 394 -0.31 1.04 -8.99
C VAL A 394 0.94 1.18 -8.13
N SER A 395 0.88 1.76 -6.93
CA SER A 395 2.04 1.93 -6.04
C SER A 395 2.66 0.59 -5.59
N GLY A 396 1.92 -0.53 -5.68
CA GLY A 396 2.42 -1.89 -5.49
C GLY A 396 3.10 -2.54 -6.72
N ARG A 397 3.30 -1.80 -7.82
CA ARG A 397 3.85 -2.31 -9.09
C ARG A 397 5.33 -1.91 -9.30
N GLY A 398 6.19 -2.22 -8.32
CA GLY A 398 7.65 -2.40 -8.46
C GLY A 398 8.40 -1.44 -9.40
N ILE A 399 8.34 -0.15 -9.09
CA ILE A 399 9.15 0.89 -9.73
C ILE A 399 10.44 1.05 -8.92
N ASN A 400 11.61 0.98 -9.57
CA ASN A 400 12.88 1.19 -8.89
C ASN A 400 13.35 2.65 -9.05
N ASN A 401 12.78 3.55 -8.24
CA ASN A 401 13.11 4.98 -8.29
C ASN A 401 14.59 5.26 -8.04
N SER A 402 15.24 4.50 -7.15
CA SER A 402 16.68 4.64 -6.89
C SER A 402 17.51 4.39 -8.14
N LEU A 403 17.22 3.32 -8.89
CA LEU A 403 17.91 2.99 -10.13
C LEU A 403 17.69 4.06 -11.21
N ILE A 404 16.46 4.54 -11.38
CA ILE A 404 16.14 5.58 -12.36
C ILE A 404 16.89 6.88 -12.03
N ILE A 405 16.87 7.30 -10.76
CA ILE A 405 17.60 8.49 -10.29
C ILE A 405 19.10 8.32 -10.56
N LYS A 406 19.69 7.17 -10.21
CA LYS A 406 21.09 6.87 -10.50
C LYS A 406 21.37 6.97 -12.00
N MET A 407 20.55 6.35 -12.85
CA MET A 407 20.72 6.36 -14.30
C MET A 407 20.75 7.79 -14.87
N LEU A 408 19.73 8.59 -14.55
CA LEU A 408 19.63 9.98 -15.01
C LEU A 408 20.82 10.83 -14.53
N ARG A 409 21.31 10.60 -13.31
CA ARG A 409 22.50 11.26 -12.78
C ARG A 409 23.77 10.88 -13.55
N HIS A 410 23.97 9.59 -13.84
CA HIS A 410 25.12 9.12 -14.63
C HIS A 410 25.11 9.69 -16.06
N MET A 411 23.94 10.06 -16.59
CA MET A 411 23.84 10.80 -17.85
C MET A 411 24.34 12.25 -17.74
N GLY A 412 24.53 12.78 -16.53
CA GLY A 412 24.98 14.15 -16.27
C GLY A 412 23.83 15.15 -16.05
N LEU A 413 22.60 14.68 -15.84
CA LEU A 413 21.46 15.54 -15.55
C LEU A 413 21.51 16.06 -14.11
N ASN A 414 21.21 17.35 -13.95
CA ASN A 414 20.92 17.96 -12.66
C ASN A 414 19.42 18.22 -12.58
N PHE A 415 18.73 17.48 -11.71
CA PHE A 415 17.29 17.56 -11.54
C PHE A 415 16.90 17.54 -10.06
N ASP A 416 15.67 17.99 -9.80
CA ASP A 416 15.03 17.84 -8.50
C ASP A 416 14.25 16.52 -8.48
N VAL A 417 14.39 15.76 -7.39
CA VAL A 417 13.48 14.65 -7.08
C VAL A 417 12.38 15.24 -6.19
N LEU A 418 11.14 14.79 -6.30
CA LEU A 418 10.05 15.13 -5.40
C LEU A 418 9.38 13.85 -4.96
N ALA A 419 9.17 13.66 -3.66
CA ALA A 419 8.40 12.52 -3.17
C ALA A 419 6.92 12.84 -3.34
N GLU A 420 6.16 11.99 -4.01
CA GLU A 420 4.71 12.17 -4.12
C GLU A 420 4.06 11.18 -3.15
N GLN A 421 3.66 11.66 -1.97
CA GLN A 421 3.04 10.83 -0.92
C GLN A 421 1.97 11.58 -0.14
N ILE A 422 0.73 11.09 -0.23
CA ILE A 422 -0.37 11.42 0.68
C ILE A 422 -0.18 10.60 1.97
N GLN A 423 0.80 10.97 2.83
CA GLN A 423 0.99 10.73 4.28
C GLN A 423 2.41 11.22 4.67
N PRO A 424 2.74 11.47 5.97
CA PRO A 424 4.09 11.90 6.35
C PRO A 424 5.17 10.88 5.95
N LEU A 425 6.21 11.31 5.23
CA LEU A 425 7.35 10.45 4.86
C LEU A 425 7.98 9.79 6.09
N THR A 426 8.31 8.50 6.00
CA THR A 426 9.05 7.82 7.08
C THR A 426 10.53 8.25 7.08
N PRO A 427 11.25 8.10 8.21
CA PRO A 427 12.69 8.34 8.24
C PRO A 427 13.49 7.53 7.20
N ASP A 428 13.02 6.33 6.84
CA ASP A 428 13.67 5.47 5.85
C ASP A 428 13.46 5.99 4.43
N ASP A 429 12.28 6.50 4.09
CA ASP A 429 11.98 7.14 2.80
C ASP A 429 12.90 8.37 2.60
N ILE A 430 13.01 9.21 3.63
CA ILE A 430 13.87 10.40 3.62
C ILE A 430 15.34 10.01 3.44
N ALA A 431 15.81 9.01 4.19
CA ALA A 431 17.20 8.55 4.10
C ALA A 431 17.54 8.01 2.71
N LEU A 432 16.61 7.36 2.05
CA LEU A 432 16.86 6.78 0.74
C LEU A 432 16.80 7.79 -0.41
N ILE A 433 15.87 8.75 -0.35
CA ILE A 433 15.87 9.93 -1.22
C ILE A 433 17.22 10.63 -1.11
N ASP A 434 17.67 10.88 0.11
CA ASP A 434 18.94 11.56 0.40
C ASP A 434 20.14 10.78 -0.17
N ASN A 435 20.17 9.45 0.04
CA ASN A 435 21.22 8.60 -0.50
C ASN A 435 21.23 8.57 -2.04
N ALA A 436 20.06 8.55 -2.69
CA ALA A 436 19.95 8.61 -4.15
C ALA A 436 20.46 9.94 -4.71
N GLN A 437 20.30 11.04 -3.96
CA GLN A 437 20.79 12.36 -4.33
C GLN A 437 22.29 12.55 -4.07
N ARG A 438 22.86 11.88 -3.05
CA ARG A 438 24.26 12.05 -2.60
C ARG A 438 25.25 11.06 -3.22
N PHE A 439 24.79 10.12 -4.04
CA PHE A 439 25.68 9.10 -4.62
C PHE A 439 26.80 9.74 -5.47
N SER A 440 28.05 9.33 -5.22
CA SER A 440 29.20 9.81 -5.98
C SER A 440 29.28 9.14 -7.35
N ILE A 441 29.19 9.96 -8.40
CA ILE A 441 29.31 9.49 -9.79
C ILE A 441 30.80 9.37 -10.11
N ASN A 442 31.32 8.14 -10.08
CA ASN A 442 32.72 7.85 -10.40
C ASN A 442 32.92 7.45 -11.86
N GLU A 443 31.83 7.20 -12.59
CA GLU A 443 31.84 6.68 -13.96
C GLU A 443 30.70 7.31 -14.77
N SER A 444 30.90 7.52 -16.07
CA SER A 444 29.86 8.07 -16.95
C SER A 444 28.88 6.99 -17.41
N TYR A 445 27.64 7.39 -17.70
CA TYR A 445 26.62 6.52 -18.27
C TYR A 445 27.13 5.68 -19.46
N ASP A 446 27.86 6.29 -20.41
CA ASP A 446 28.37 5.59 -21.59
C ASP A 446 29.38 4.46 -21.26
N ASN A 447 30.15 4.61 -20.19
CA ASN A 447 31.11 3.58 -19.76
C ASN A 447 30.39 2.40 -19.11
N ILE A 448 29.40 2.68 -18.25
CA ILE A 448 28.56 1.64 -17.63
C ILE A 448 27.81 0.85 -18.70
N ILE A 449 27.25 1.53 -19.71
CA ILE A 449 26.60 0.90 -20.85
C ILE A 449 27.57 -0.03 -21.59
N LYS A 450 28.78 0.44 -21.87
CA LYS A 450 29.80 -0.35 -22.57
C LYS A 450 30.15 -1.63 -21.81
N ASP A 451 30.28 -1.53 -20.49
CA ASP A 451 30.54 -2.67 -19.62
C ASP A 451 29.36 -3.63 -19.54
N GLY A 452 28.14 -3.11 -19.43
CA GLY A 452 26.91 -3.89 -19.49
C GLY A 452 26.75 -4.64 -20.81
N LYS A 453 27.02 -3.97 -21.94
CA LYS A 453 26.98 -4.57 -23.28
C LYS A 453 27.99 -5.71 -23.42
N LYS A 454 29.20 -5.53 -22.88
CA LYS A 454 30.22 -6.59 -22.80
C LYS A 454 29.73 -7.77 -21.97
N ARG A 455 29.16 -7.53 -20.79
CA ARG A 455 28.60 -8.57 -19.91
C ARG A 455 27.48 -9.34 -20.60
N LEU A 456 26.52 -8.64 -21.21
CA LEU A 456 25.39 -9.25 -21.93
C LEU A 456 25.85 -10.07 -23.14
N SER A 457 26.88 -9.63 -23.87
CA SER A 457 27.42 -10.37 -25.02
C SER A 457 28.04 -11.73 -24.66
N THR A 458 28.41 -11.95 -23.40
CA THR A 458 28.97 -13.23 -22.93
C THR A 458 27.91 -14.26 -22.58
N ILE A 459 26.64 -13.88 -22.60
CA ILE A 459 25.50 -14.69 -22.20
C ILE A 459 24.67 -14.97 -23.45
N GLY A 460 24.49 -16.24 -23.79
CA GLY A 460 23.59 -16.60 -24.87
C GLY A 460 22.16 -16.17 -24.56
N VAL A 461 21.38 -15.86 -25.60
CA VAL A 461 19.94 -15.54 -25.47
C VAL A 461 19.23 -16.68 -24.73
N ASP A 462 18.43 -16.33 -23.72
CA ASP A 462 17.67 -17.29 -22.92
C ASP A 462 16.17 -16.91 -22.87
N SER A 463 15.41 -17.55 -21.98
CA SER A 463 13.96 -17.37 -21.89
C SER A 463 13.56 -16.02 -21.26
N ILE A 464 14.45 -15.37 -20.51
CA ILE A 464 14.22 -14.10 -19.82
C ILE A 464 14.84 -12.95 -20.60
N ILE A 465 16.10 -13.09 -21.01
CA ILE A 465 16.82 -12.08 -21.79
C ILE A 465 16.73 -12.45 -23.27
N ASP A 466 15.87 -11.74 -24.00
CA ASP A 466 15.75 -11.83 -25.45
C ASP A 466 16.71 -10.84 -26.16
N LEU A 467 16.73 -10.89 -27.49
CA LEU A 467 17.59 -10.01 -28.30
C LEU A 467 17.23 -8.54 -28.14
N GLU A 468 15.94 -8.22 -28.00
CA GLU A 468 15.46 -6.85 -27.80
C GLU A 468 16.00 -6.28 -26.49
N ALA A 469 15.91 -7.03 -25.39
CA ALA A 469 16.43 -6.60 -24.10
C ALA A 469 17.96 -6.40 -24.08
N ILE A 470 18.72 -7.06 -24.96
CA ILE A 470 20.18 -6.87 -25.08
C ILE A 470 20.52 -5.54 -25.75
N GLU A 471 19.65 -5.02 -26.62
CA GLU A 471 19.90 -3.79 -27.36
C GLU A 471 19.47 -2.53 -26.59
N GLU A 472 18.57 -2.67 -25.61
CA GLU A 472 18.09 -1.56 -24.78
C GLU A 472 19.16 -0.97 -23.86
N GLY A 473 19.33 0.36 -23.94
CA GLY A 473 20.32 1.09 -23.15
C GLY A 473 20.06 1.01 -21.64
N ALA A 474 18.80 1.17 -21.22
CA ALA A 474 18.36 1.02 -19.83
C ALA A 474 18.81 -0.31 -19.19
N TYR A 475 18.72 -1.40 -19.94
CA TYR A 475 19.08 -2.73 -19.47
C TYR A 475 20.59 -2.97 -19.51
N GLN A 476 21.27 -2.46 -20.54
CA GLN A 476 22.73 -2.40 -20.58
C GLN A 476 23.26 -1.63 -19.36
N PHE A 477 22.62 -0.52 -18.98
CA PHE A 477 23.00 0.27 -17.81
C PHE A 477 22.87 -0.54 -16.52
N LEU A 478 21.72 -1.18 -16.30
CA LEU A 478 21.48 -2.01 -15.12
C LEU A 478 22.50 -3.17 -15.02
N ALA A 479 22.76 -3.86 -16.13
CA ALA A 479 23.73 -4.97 -16.16
C ALA A 479 25.18 -4.52 -15.90
N GLY A 480 25.52 -3.31 -16.32
CA GLY A 480 26.82 -2.69 -16.06
C GLY A 480 26.99 -2.26 -14.61
N LEU A 481 25.95 -1.62 -14.04
CA LEU A 481 25.97 -1.02 -12.71
C LEU A 481 25.95 -2.06 -11.58
N GLU A 482 25.02 -3.01 -11.64
CA GLU A 482 24.83 -4.04 -10.60
C GLU A 482 25.42 -5.36 -11.11
N ASP A 483 24.61 -6.19 -11.78
CA ASP A 483 25.04 -7.36 -12.54
C ASP A 483 23.92 -7.88 -13.48
N ILE A 484 24.17 -9.00 -14.16
CA ILE A 484 23.16 -9.65 -15.03
C ILE A 484 22.00 -10.26 -14.22
N ASN A 485 22.22 -10.70 -12.98
CA ASN A 485 21.17 -11.34 -12.19
C ASN A 485 20.11 -10.32 -11.79
N SER A 486 20.51 -9.10 -11.42
CA SER A 486 19.61 -7.97 -11.19
C SER A 486 18.81 -7.61 -12.44
N LEU A 487 19.42 -7.68 -13.63
CA LEU A 487 18.66 -7.50 -14.87
C LEU A 487 17.65 -8.64 -15.10
N ARG A 488 18.03 -9.90 -14.88
CA ARG A 488 17.12 -11.04 -15.02
C ARG A 488 15.93 -10.94 -14.06
N GLU A 489 16.18 -10.54 -12.82
CA GLU A 489 15.14 -10.24 -11.83
C GLU A 489 14.17 -9.19 -12.38
N TYR A 490 14.72 -8.06 -12.82
CA TYR A 490 13.94 -6.95 -13.36
C TYR A 490 13.06 -7.40 -14.53
N LEU A 491 13.65 -8.02 -15.55
CA LEU A 491 12.94 -8.45 -16.75
C LEU A 491 11.88 -9.51 -16.47
N LEU A 492 12.16 -10.46 -15.57
CA LEU A 492 11.18 -11.46 -15.17
C LEU A 492 9.96 -10.79 -14.53
N TYR A 493 10.20 -9.83 -13.63
CA TYR A 493 9.14 -9.07 -12.99
C TYR A 493 8.34 -8.25 -14.02
N ARG A 494 9.00 -7.58 -14.97
CA ARG A 494 8.33 -6.85 -16.06
C ARG A 494 7.47 -7.76 -16.93
N LYS A 495 7.96 -8.94 -17.31
CA LYS A 495 7.17 -9.93 -18.07
C LYS A 495 5.91 -10.37 -17.31
N ILE A 496 5.98 -10.40 -15.98
CA ILE A 496 4.83 -10.69 -15.12
C ILE A 496 3.88 -9.48 -15.05
N GLN A 497 4.38 -8.27 -14.85
CA GLN A 497 3.58 -7.05 -14.69
C GLN A 497 2.79 -6.64 -15.93
N THR A 498 3.37 -6.81 -17.12
CA THR A 498 2.70 -6.50 -18.41
C THR A 498 1.49 -7.39 -18.69
N LYS A 499 1.29 -8.46 -17.93
CA LYS A 499 0.23 -9.44 -18.14
C LYS A 499 -0.88 -9.26 -17.13
N LYS A 500 -2.05 -8.86 -17.63
CA LYS A 500 -3.31 -8.84 -16.86
C LYS A 500 -3.63 -10.22 -16.27
N TYR A 501 -3.25 -11.29 -16.99
CA TYR A 501 -3.32 -12.69 -16.57
C TYR A 501 -2.13 -13.45 -17.15
N LEU A 502 -1.46 -14.28 -16.35
CA LEU A 502 -0.43 -15.21 -16.84
C LEU A 502 -1.06 -16.55 -17.20
N SER A 503 -0.67 -17.15 -18.32
CA SER A 503 -1.03 -18.53 -18.62
C SER A 503 -0.21 -19.50 -17.77
N VAL A 504 -0.73 -20.72 -17.66
CA VAL A 504 -0.19 -21.83 -16.88
C VAL A 504 1.26 -22.15 -17.25
N ASP A 505 1.56 -22.17 -18.55
CA ASP A 505 2.88 -22.50 -19.05
C ASP A 505 3.86 -21.34 -18.87
N GLU A 506 3.37 -20.09 -18.86
CA GLU A 506 4.17 -18.92 -18.54
C GLU A 506 4.51 -18.85 -17.06
N VAL A 507 3.57 -19.17 -16.17
CA VAL A 507 3.86 -19.31 -14.74
C VAL A 507 4.89 -20.42 -14.52
N LYS A 508 4.71 -21.61 -15.10
CA LYS A 508 5.69 -22.71 -15.00
C LYS A 508 7.07 -22.31 -15.50
N LYS A 509 7.14 -21.62 -16.64
CA LYS A 509 8.41 -21.16 -17.24
C LYS A 509 9.09 -20.12 -16.35
N SER A 510 8.35 -19.11 -15.88
CA SER A 510 8.83 -18.10 -14.94
C SER A 510 9.30 -18.72 -13.62
N SER A 511 8.54 -19.65 -13.03
CA SER A 511 8.93 -20.39 -11.82
C SER A 511 10.17 -21.24 -12.03
N LEU A 512 10.32 -21.90 -13.19
CA LEU A 512 11.51 -22.69 -13.51
C LEU A 512 12.76 -21.82 -13.60
N GLU A 513 12.66 -20.61 -14.14
CA GLU A 513 13.79 -19.68 -14.18
C GLU A 513 14.14 -19.11 -12.79
N ILE A 514 13.15 -18.80 -11.96
CA ILE A 514 13.36 -18.43 -10.54
C ILE A 514 14.09 -19.54 -9.78
N MET A 515 13.76 -20.81 -10.06
CA MET A 515 14.41 -21.96 -9.44
C MET A 515 15.89 -22.10 -9.80
N LYS A 516 16.35 -21.53 -10.92
CA LYS A 516 17.77 -21.53 -11.33
C LYS A 516 18.61 -20.42 -10.67
N MET A 517 17.98 -19.48 -9.95
CA MET A 517 18.66 -18.33 -9.35
C MET A 517 19.34 -18.68 -8.00
N PRO A 518 20.33 -17.88 -7.52
CA PRO A 518 21.05 -18.13 -6.26
C PRO A 518 20.15 -18.20 -5.01
N LEU A 519 20.55 -18.97 -3.99
CA LEU A 519 19.73 -19.24 -2.80
C LEU A 519 19.43 -18.00 -1.92
N SER A 520 20.34 -17.03 -1.86
CA SER A 520 20.13 -15.75 -1.17
C SER A 520 19.01 -14.92 -1.79
N PHE A 521 18.72 -15.16 -3.07
CA PHE A 521 17.78 -14.40 -3.90
C PHE A 521 16.34 -14.95 -3.83
N LYS A 522 16.19 -16.27 -3.66
CA LYS A 522 14.88 -16.93 -3.58
C LYS A 522 14.04 -16.46 -2.38
N GLY A 523 14.67 -16.12 -1.26
CA GLY A 523 13.96 -15.72 -0.04
C GLY A 523 13.18 -14.40 -0.18
N GLU A 524 13.74 -13.42 -0.87
CA GLU A 524 13.11 -12.10 -1.08
C GLU A 524 12.04 -12.17 -2.16
N LEU A 525 12.28 -12.90 -3.27
CA LEU A 525 11.29 -13.04 -4.36
C LEU A 525 10.04 -13.85 -3.94
N MET A 526 10.14 -14.67 -2.89
CA MET A 526 9.09 -15.60 -2.47
C MET A 526 7.87 -14.95 -1.82
N GLU A 527 8.02 -13.80 -1.14
CA GLU A 527 6.85 -13.06 -0.63
C GLU A 527 6.03 -12.43 -1.76
N TYR A 528 6.67 -12.09 -2.88
CA TYR A 528 6.09 -11.28 -3.94
C TYR A 528 5.30 -12.05 -4.98
N ILE A 529 5.60 -13.33 -5.18
CA ILE A 529 4.87 -14.14 -6.14
C ILE A 529 3.49 -14.54 -5.61
N ASP A 530 3.31 -14.65 -4.28
CA ASP A 530 2.00 -14.93 -3.68
C ASP A 530 0.99 -13.80 -3.94
N ASP A 531 1.44 -12.55 -3.95
CA ASP A 531 0.61 -11.36 -4.26
C ASP A 531 0.36 -11.21 -5.77
N LEU A 532 1.36 -11.51 -6.59
CA LEU A 532 1.27 -11.50 -8.06
C LEU A 532 0.32 -12.56 -8.64
N LEU A 533 0.09 -13.65 -7.92
CA LEU A 533 -0.79 -14.75 -8.33
C LEU A 533 -2.25 -14.57 -7.88
N ALA A 534 -2.56 -13.53 -7.10
CA ALA A 534 -3.92 -13.23 -6.66
C ALA A 534 -4.94 -12.99 -7.82
N PRO A 535 -4.57 -12.34 -8.95
CA PRO A 535 -5.51 -12.09 -10.07
C PRO A 535 -5.81 -13.31 -10.94
N VAL A 536 -5.03 -14.40 -10.85
CA VAL A 536 -5.19 -15.63 -11.66
C VAL A 536 -6.49 -16.39 -11.31
N GLN A 537 -7.21 -15.96 -10.28
CA GLN A 537 -8.31 -16.74 -9.69
C GLN A 537 -9.64 -16.69 -10.43
N LYS A 538 -9.84 -15.91 -11.51
CA LYS A 538 -11.22 -15.66 -11.97
C LYS A 538 -11.81 -16.43 -13.15
N GLU A 539 -11.10 -16.87 -14.21
CA GLU A 539 -11.88 -17.31 -15.40
C GLU A 539 -11.47 -18.55 -16.21
N THR A 540 -10.25 -19.10 -16.17
CA THR A 540 -9.89 -20.08 -17.25
C THR A 540 -9.43 -21.48 -16.84
N GLY A 541 -9.23 -21.77 -15.55
CA GLY A 541 -8.86 -23.11 -15.11
C GLY A 541 -7.45 -23.57 -15.54
N LEU A 542 -6.88 -24.46 -14.71
CA LEU A 542 -5.69 -25.28 -14.95
C LEU A 542 -4.30 -24.76 -14.55
N ILE A 543 -4.08 -24.26 -13.34
CA ILE A 543 -3.38 -25.05 -12.30
C ILE A 543 -4.05 -24.67 -10.99
N ASP A 544 -4.47 -25.67 -10.23
CA ASP A 544 -4.97 -25.48 -8.88
C ASP A 544 -3.90 -24.81 -8.00
N ARG A 545 -4.23 -23.69 -7.35
CA ARG A 545 -3.37 -22.95 -6.39
C ARG A 545 -2.67 -23.92 -5.42
N SER A 546 -3.35 -25.01 -5.04
CA SER A 546 -2.79 -26.06 -4.18
C SER A 546 -1.59 -26.83 -4.75
N LYS A 547 -1.42 -26.94 -6.07
CA LYS A 547 -0.23 -27.55 -6.71
C LYS A 547 0.95 -26.59 -6.75
N ILE A 548 0.69 -25.30 -6.91
CA ILE A 548 1.71 -24.25 -6.90
C ILE A 548 2.19 -24.00 -5.46
N ASP A 549 1.28 -23.92 -4.49
CA ASP A 549 1.56 -23.91 -3.05
C ASP A 549 2.43 -25.10 -2.60
N LEU A 550 2.18 -26.27 -3.18
CA LEU A 550 2.94 -27.50 -2.97
C LEU A 550 4.41 -27.31 -3.36
N VAL A 551 4.64 -26.69 -4.53
CA VAL A 551 5.97 -26.40 -5.08
C VAL A 551 6.64 -25.28 -4.28
N TYR A 552 5.90 -24.25 -3.86
CA TYR A 552 6.39 -23.20 -2.94
C TYR A 552 6.85 -23.75 -1.60
N GLN A 553 6.06 -24.65 -1.02
CA GLN A 553 6.37 -25.28 0.26
C GLN A 553 7.55 -26.25 0.16
N ASN A 554 7.74 -26.91 -0.98
CA ASN A 554 8.89 -27.79 -1.26
C ASN A 554 10.24 -27.03 -1.34
N ILE A 555 10.24 -25.70 -1.50
CA ILE A 555 11.47 -24.90 -1.72
C ILE A 555 11.78 -23.93 -0.57
N SER A 556 10.76 -23.41 0.12
CA SER A 556 10.92 -22.50 1.28
C SER A 556 11.33 -23.23 2.58
N GLY A 557 11.26 -24.56 2.59
CA GLY A 557 11.27 -25.40 3.78
C GLY A 557 12.62 -25.65 4.45
N ALA A 558 13.47 -24.65 4.65
CA ALA A 558 14.63 -24.81 5.52
C ALA A 558 14.24 -24.80 7.03
N LEU A 559 13.21 -25.57 7.42
CA LEU A 559 12.96 -25.95 8.81
C LEU A 559 14.23 -26.50 9.47
N PHE A 560 15.11 -27.08 8.66
CA PHE A 560 16.34 -27.76 9.06
C PHE A 560 17.62 -27.21 8.39
N GLY A 561 17.55 -26.28 7.44
CA GLY A 561 18.69 -25.87 6.60
C GLY A 561 19.80 -25.09 7.32
N ARG A 562 19.56 -24.60 8.54
CA ARG A 562 20.58 -23.97 9.41
C ARG A 562 20.94 -24.80 10.65
N LEU A 563 20.34 -25.99 10.83
CA LEU A 563 20.79 -26.91 11.87
C LEU A 563 22.15 -27.46 11.47
N ASN A 564 23.10 -27.48 12.41
CA ASN A 564 24.39 -28.09 12.13
C ASN A 564 24.20 -29.60 11.81
N ARG A 565 25.08 -30.15 10.96
CA ARG A 565 25.01 -31.56 10.53
C ARG A 565 25.00 -32.54 11.71
N LYS A 566 25.60 -32.17 12.84
CA LYS A 566 25.63 -33.00 14.06
C LYS A 566 24.24 -33.17 14.67
N ASN A 567 23.46 -32.10 14.79
CA ASN A 567 22.09 -32.12 15.30
C ASN A 567 21.15 -32.81 14.32
N LEU A 568 21.31 -32.57 13.01
CA LEU A 568 20.53 -33.27 11.98
C LEU A 568 20.73 -34.78 12.03
N ASN A 569 21.97 -35.24 12.22
CA ASN A 569 22.26 -36.66 12.38
C ASN A 569 21.68 -37.27 13.67
N GLN A 570 21.43 -36.47 14.71
CA GLN A 570 20.77 -36.92 15.94
C GLN A 570 19.25 -36.94 15.81
N ILE A 571 18.68 -36.00 15.04
CA ILE A 571 17.24 -35.94 14.74
C ILE A 571 16.86 -37.06 13.77
N PHE A 572 17.61 -37.23 12.68
CA PHE A 572 17.38 -38.24 11.63
C PHE A 572 18.24 -39.48 11.86
N TYR A 573 18.02 -40.17 12.99
CA TYR A 573 18.86 -41.31 13.38
C TYR A 573 18.61 -42.57 12.54
N ARG A 574 17.39 -42.75 11.99
CA ARG A 574 17.10 -43.83 11.04
C ARG A 574 17.72 -43.50 9.70
N THR A 575 18.44 -44.45 9.10
CA THR A 575 19.16 -44.22 7.84
C THR A 575 18.85 -45.30 6.82
N LYS A 576 18.85 -44.91 5.54
CA LYS A 576 18.66 -45.82 4.41
C LYS A 576 19.52 -45.37 3.23
N THR A 577 20.04 -46.33 2.47
CA THR A 577 20.90 -46.07 1.32
C THR A 577 20.19 -46.49 0.04
N PHE A 578 20.37 -45.70 -1.02
CA PHE A 578 19.75 -45.87 -2.33
C PHE A 578 20.80 -45.75 -3.42
N ASN A 579 20.60 -46.45 -4.54
CA ASN A 579 21.45 -46.37 -5.72
C ASN A 579 20.79 -45.53 -6.81
N ARG A 580 21.58 -45.13 -7.82
CA ARG A 580 21.08 -44.28 -8.90
C ARG A 580 19.87 -44.92 -9.58
N GLY A 581 18.81 -44.13 -9.72
CA GLY A 581 17.54 -44.52 -10.31
C GLY A 581 16.51 -45.09 -9.33
N ASP A 582 16.91 -45.44 -8.10
CA ASP A 582 15.97 -45.94 -7.08
C ASP A 582 14.92 -44.88 -6.76
N ILE A 583 13.65 -45.30 -6.74
CA ILE A 583 12.53 -44.45 -6.32
C ILE A 583 12.49 -44.44 -4.80
N ILE A 584 12.73 -43.26 -4.21
CA ILE A 584 12.69 -43.03 -2.77
C ILE A 584 11.27 -42.70 -2.33
N LEU A 585 10.58 -41.85 -3.09
CA LEU A 585 9.18 -41.46 -2.90
C LEU A 585 8.46 -41.55 -4.23
N GLU A 586 7.21 -42.00 -4.23
CA GLU A 586 6.37 -42.04 -5.43
C GLU A 586 5.24 -41.01 -5.32
N GLN A 587 5.04 -40.20 -6.36
CA GLN A 587 3.96 -39.21 -6.43
C GLN A 587 2.60 -39.88 -6.15
N ASN A 588 1.71 -39.17 -5.46
CA ASN A 588 0.38 -39.63 -5.05
C ASN A 588 0.34 -40.79 -4.03
N SER A 589 1.49 -41.31 -3.59
CA SER A 589 1.55 -42.27 -2.49
C SER A 589 1.27 -41.60 -1.13
N LYS A 590 0.93 -42.40 -0.11
CA LYS A 590 0.81 -41.89 1.27
C LYS A 590 2.19 -41.94 1.93
N GLY A 591 2.50 -40.93 2.75
CA GLY A 591 3.67 -40.95 3.63
C GLY A 591 3.43 -40.05 4.83
N THR A 592 4.15 -40.29 5.91
CA THR A 592 4.13 -39.45 7.12
C THR A 592 5.53 -39.11 7.62
N GLU A 593 6.54 -39.44 6.83
CA GLU A 593 7.96 -39.27 7.13
C GLU A 593 8.62 -38.20 6.26
N ILE A 594 9.64 -37.55 6.82
CA ILE A 594 10.51 -36.56 6.18
C ILE A 594 11.93 -37.12 6.05
N TYR A 595 12.66 -36.69 5.02
CA TYR A 595 13.98 -37.19 4.66
C TYR A 595 15.03 -36.09 4.70
N PHE A 596 16.24 -36.43 5.13
CA PHE A 596 17.42 -35.58 5.11
C PHE A 596 18.52 -36.26 4.28
N ILE A 597 19.12 -35.55 3.32
CA ILE A 597 20.18 -36.10 2.48
C ILE A 597 21.50 -36.01 3.24
N ARG A 598 22.01 -37.15 3.72
CA ARG A 598 23.30 -37.20 4.44
C ARG A 598 24.46 -37.17 3.47
N GLU A 599 24.36 -37.98 2.41
CA GLU A 599 25.36 -38.13 1.35
C GLU A 599 24.64 -38.46 0.03
N GLY A 600 25.16 -37.99 -1.10
CA GLY A 600 24.54 -38.22 -2.42
C GLY A 600 23.63 -37.08 -2.86
N GLU A 601 22.75 -37.39 -3.81
CA GLU A 601 21.90 -36.41 -4.51
C GLU A 601 20.62 -37.10 -4.99
N VAL A 602 19.50 -36.38 -4.98
CA VAL A 602 18.20 -36.88 -5.45
C VAL A 602 17.55 -35.90 -6.42
N THR A 603 16.69 -36.39 -7.30
CA THR A 603 15.96 -35.58 -8.27
C THR A 603 14.45 -35.76 -8.07
N ALA A 604 13.73 -34.64 -8.08
CA ALA A 604 12.28 -34.58 -7.93
C ALA A 604 11.58 -34.51 -9.30
N PHE A 605 10.53 -35.31 -9.47
CA PHE A 605 9.73 -35.40 -10.68
C PHE A 605 8.24 -35.23 -10.38
N VAL A 606 7.52 -34.47 -11.20
CA VAL A 606 6.06 -34.41 -11.19
C VAL A 606 5.57 -34.69 -12.60
N ASP A 607 4.71 -35.70 -12.76
CA ASP A 607 4.20 -36.14 -14.06
C ASP A 607 5.36 -36.35 -15.07
N ASP A 608 6.43 -37.00 -14.61
CA ASP A 608 7.70 -37.26 -15.30
C ASP A 608 8.56 -36.03 -15.69
N ILE A 609 8.14 -34.83 -15.31
CA ILE A 609 8.92 -33.60 -15.51
C ILE A 609 9.91 -33.41 -14.36
N ASN A 610 11.20 -33.25 -14.67
CA ASN A 610 12.23 -32.93 -13.69
C ASN A 610 12.04 -31.51 -13.15
N LEU A 611 11.76 -31.39 -11.85
CA LEU A 611 11.52 -30.12 -11.17
C LEU A 611 12.77 -29.53 -10.54
N ALA A 612 13.54 -30.37 -9.85
CA ALA A 612 14.67 -29.94 -9.05
C ALA A 612 15.57 -31.11 -8.70
N THR A 613 16.84 -30.80 -8.45
CA THR A 613 17.83 -31.72 -7.92
C THR A 613 18.28 -31.21 -6.56
N LEU A 614 18.33 -32.10 -5.57
CA LEU A 614 18.64 -31.81 -4.18
C LEU A 614 19.92 -32.54 -3.76
N ASP A 615 20.81 -31.82 -3.07
CA ASP A 615 22.14 -32.23 -2.65
C ASP A 615 22.25 -32.56 -1.15
N ALA A 616 23.38 -33.15 -0.77
CA ALA A 616 23.69 -33.47 0.62
C ALA A 616 23.63 -32.26 1.56
N GLY A 617 22.73 -32.30 2.54
CA GLY A 617 22.38 -31.18 3.40
C GLY A 617 20.91 -30.79 3.31
N GLU A 618 20.24 -31.15 2.21
CA GLU A 618 18.85 -30.76 1.95
C GLU A 618 17.84 -31.77 2.49
N ILE A 619 16.59 -31.32 2.60
CA ILE A 619 15.47 -32.04 3.20
C ILE A 619 14.31 -32.09 2.22
N PHE A 620 13.57 -33.20 2.22
CA PHE A 620 12.38 -33.36 1.40
C PHE A 620 11.32 -34.27 2.05
N GLY A 621 10.07 -34.15 1.60
CA GLY A 621 8.95 -34.98 2.07
C GLY A 621 8.23 -34.45 3.32
N GLU A 622 8.58 -33.25 3.76
CA GLU A 622 7.98 -32.51 4.87
C GLU A 622 6.49 -32.21 4.67
N MET A 623 6.04 -32.16 3.41
CA MET A 623 4.65 -31.92 3.06
C MET A 623 3.66 -32.90 3.64
N SER A 624 3.97 -34.18 3.53
CA SER A 624 3.11 -35.23 4.04
C SER A 624 3.15 -35.30 5.58
N LEU A 625 4.23 -34.79 6.20
CA LEU A 625 4.33 -34.62 7.64
C LEU A 625 3.35 -33.54 8.14
N PHE A 626 3.37 -32.34 7.56
CA PHE A 626 2.64 -31.15 8.04
C PHE A 626 1.19 -31.03 7.57
N TYR A 627 0.86 -31.49 6.37
CA TYR A 627 -0.47 -31.28 5.77
C TYR A 627 -1.23 -32.58 5.55
N ASN A 628 -0.69 -33.74 5.94
CA ASN A 628 -1.31 -35.04 5.71
C ASN A 628 -1.72 -35.29 4.24
N ILE A 629 -0.97 -34.70 3.32
CA ILE A 629 -1.18 -34.81 1.88
C ILE A 629 -0.38 -35.97 1.32
N LYS A 630 -0.88 -36.55 0.23
CA LYS A 630 -0.13 -37.51 -0.57
C LYS A 630 1.18 -36.90 -1.06
N ARG A 631 2.17 -37.75 -1.34
CA ARG A 631 3.45 -37.33 -1.90
C ARG A 631 3.23 -36.50 -3.16
N THR A 632 3.90 -35.37 -3.19
CA THR A 632 3.65 -34.27 -4.13
C THR A 632 4.44 -34.44 -5.42
N ALA A 633 5.56 -35.17 -5.32
CA ALA A 633 6.48 -35.51 -6.40
C ALA A 633 7.03 -36.92 -6.17
N THR A 634 7.49 -37.54 -7.26
CA THR A 634 8.35 -38.73 -7.23
C THR A 634 9.79 -38.29 -7.00
N ILE A 635 10.48 -38.86 -6.01
CA ILE A 635 11.89 -38.56 -5.74
C ILE A 635 12.73 -39.77 -6.11
N LYS A 636 13.76 -39.59 -6.94
CA LYS A 636 14.69 -40.65 -7.34
C LYS A 636 16.12 -40.31 -6.92
N ALA A 637 16.91 -41.30 -6.52
CA ALA A 637 18.33 -41.07 -6.26
C ALA A 637 19.07 -40.80 -7.59
N ASN A 638 19.88 -39.75 -7.65
CA ASN A 638 20.66 -39.40 -8.83
C ASN A 638 22.09 -39.97 -8.79
N LYS A 639 22.57 -40.35 -7.60
CA LYS A 639 23.90 -40.94 -7.37
C LYS A 639 23.81 -42.30 -6.67
N ASP A 640 24.78 -43.16 -6.95
CA ASP A 640 24.96 -44.41 -6.19
C ASP A 640 25.37 -44.12 -4.75
N ASN A 641 24.98 -45.02 -3.83
CA ASN A 641 25.22 -44.85 -2.39
C ASN A 641 24.65 -43.54 -1.80
N THR A 642 23.52 -43.04 -2.31
CA THR A 642 22.81 -41.90 -1.72
C THR A 642 22.23 -42.30 -0.36
N LYS A 643 22.74 -41.72 0.72
CA LYS A 643 22.34 -42.01 2.10
C LYS A 643 21.38 -40.96 2.62
N LEU A 644 20.23 -41.41 3.09
CA LEU A 644 19.19 -40.57 3.64
C LEU A 644 18.98 -40.86 5.13
N GLY A 645 18.75 -39.81 5.90
CA GLY A 645 18.15 -39.87 7.23
C GLY A 645 16.62 -39.78 7.12
N ILE A 646 15.88 -40.49 7.98
CA ILE A 646 14.41 -40.57 7.95
C ILE A 646 13.85 -40.19 9.32
N LEU A 647 12.82 -39.33 9.35
CA LEU A 647 12.10 -38.95 10.56
C LEU A 647 10.58 -39.16 10.37
N PRO A 648 9.99 -40.19 10.98
CA PRO A 648 8.54 -40.40 11.05
C PRO A 648 7.79 -39.35 11.89
N ARG A 649 6.48 -39.17 11.66
CA ARG A 649 5.64 -38.21 12.39
C ARG A 649 5.57 -38.44 13.89
N ASP A 650 5.39 -39.68 14.30
CA ASP A 650 5.35 -40.09 15.70
C ASP A 650 6.67 -39.77 16.42
N GLU A 651 7.80 -39.95 15.75
CA GLU A 651 9.12 -39.58 16.30
C GLU A 651 9.34 -38.07 16.31
N PHE A 652 8.81 -37.34 15.33
CA PHE A 652 8.82 -35.88 15.35
C PHE A 652 8.01 -35.33 16.53
N GLU A 653 6.82 -35.86 16.79
CA GLU A 653 6.03 -35.50 17.98
C GLU A 653 6.77 -35.88 19.28
N ASP A 654 7.43 -37.04 19.34
CA ASP A 654 8.27 -37.46 20.48
C ASP A 654 9.38 -36.45 20.79
N ILE A 655 10.05 -35.93 19.76
CA ILE A 655 11.12 -34.92 19.92
C ILE A 655 10.59 -33.64 20.57
N LEU A 656 9.37 -33.21 20.22
CA LEU A 656 8.71 -32.04 20.82
C LEU A 656 8.27 -32.31 22.26
N VAL A 657 7.77 -33.51 22.55
CA VAL A 657 7.27 -33.86 23.90
C VAL A 657 8.40 -34.10 24.88
N ASN A 658 9.42 -34.88 24.51
CA ASN A 658 10.45 -35.38 25.42
C ASN A 658 11.69 -34.47 25.55
N ASN A 659 11.58 -33.20 25.14
CA ASN A 659 12.56 -32.13 25.40
C ASN A 659 14.03 -32.57 25.22
N ARG A 660 14.35 -33.08 24.02
CA ARG A 660 15.71 -33.51 23.75
C ARG A 660 16.61 -32.28 23.54
N ARG A 661 17.71 -32.19 24.28
CA ARG A 661 18.61 -31.01 24.26
C ARG A 661 19.17 -30.59 22.89
N TYR A 662 19.08 -31.43 21.86
CA TYR A 662 19.49 -31.07 20.50
C TYR A 662 18.36 -30.49 19.64
N ALA A 663 17.13 -30.47 20.15
CA ALA A 663 15.93 -30.01 19.45
C ALA A 663 15.58 -28.52 19.73
N TYR A 664 16.33 -27.81 20.58
CA TYR A 664 16.11 -26.38 20.87
C TYR A 664 15.99 -25.52 19.63
N ASP A 665 16.95 -25.63 18.70
CA ASP A 665 16.93 -24.83 17.47
C ASP A 665 15.76 -25.24 16.54
N LEU A 666 15.39 -26.53 16.53
CA LEU A 666 14.22 -27.00 15.78
C LEU A 666 12.91 -26.40 16.33
N ILE A 667 12.73 -26.41 17.65
CA ILE A 667 11.52 -25.89 18.30
C ILE A 667 11.43 -24.38 18.16
N TYR A 668 12.53 -23.66 18.32
CA TYR A 668 12.56 -22.22 18.07
C TYR A 668 12.15 -21.88 16.62
N ARG A 669 12.61 -22.66 15.64
CA ARG A 669 12.22 -22.48 14.23
C ARG A 669 10.75 -22.80 13.97
N LEU A 670 10.27 -23.93 14.49
CA LEU A 670 8.86 -24.32 14.37
C LEU A 670 7.96 -23.26 14.97
N PHE A 671 8.33 -22.73 16.14
CA PHE A 671 7.61 -21.68 16.83
C PHE A 671 7.44 -20.45 15.94
N ASN A 672 8.50 -20.05 15.22
CA ASN A 672 8.45 -18.90 14.31
C ASN A 672 7.82 -19.20 12.93
N THR A 673 7.69 -20.46 12.52
CA THR A 673 7.26 -20.84 11.16
C THR A 673 5.80 -21.31 11.09
N LEU A 674 5.34 -22.04 12.10
CA LEU A 674 3.99 -22.62 12.11
C LEU A 674 2.85 -21.58 12.13
N PRO A 675 2.96 -20.41 12.79
CA PRO A 675 1.90 -19.40 12.79
C PRO A 675 1.55 -18.90 11.40
N GLN A 676 2.57 -18.54 10.59
CA GLN A 676 2.33 -18.08 9.22
C GLN A 676 1.66 -19.17 8.38
N ARG A 677 2.06 -20.44 8.55
CA ARG A 677 1.43 -21.58 7.87
C ARG A 677 -0.05 -21.72 8.27
N LEU A 678 -0.38 -21.54 9.53
CA LEU A 678 -1.76 -21.57 10.01
C LEU A 678 -2.59 -20.40 9.46
N ARG A 679 -2.04 -19.16 9.42
CA ARG A 679 -2.72 -18.01 8.80
C ARG A 679 -3.06 -18.27 7.33
N ASN A 680 -2.10 -18.76 6.56
CA ASN A 680 -2.30 -19.06 5.14
C ASN A 680 -3.39 -20.13 4.95
N LEU A 681 -3.43 -21.14 5.83
CA LEU A 681 -4.45 -22.18 5.77
C LEU A 681 -5.84 -21.67 6.17
N ASN A 682 -5.94 -20.81 7.20
CA ASN A 682 -7.18 -20.13 7.59
C ASN A 682 -7.76 -19.35 6.41
N GLN A 683 -6.93 -18.61 5.68
CA GLN A 683 -7.36 -17.87 4.48
C GLN A 683 -7.84 -18.79 3.36
N LYS A 684 -7.12 -19.89 3.07
CA LYS A 684 -7.55 -20.88 2.07
C LYS A 684 -8.90 -21.49 2.41
N TYR A 685 -9.10 -21.81 3.69
CA TYR A 685 -10.37 -22.33 4.19
C TYR A 685 -11.49 -21.29 4.08
N LYS A 686 -11.21 -20.02 4.46
CA LYS A 686 -12.12 -18.88 4.28
C LYS A 686 -12.60 -18.77 2.85
N THR A 687 -11.68 -18.73 1.89
CA THR A 687 -12.00 -18.62 0.46
C THR A 687 -12.85 -19.80 -0.02
N ALA A 688 -12.47 -21.04 0.33
CA ALA A 688 -13.23 -22.22 -0.09
C ALA A 688 -14.67 -22.22 0.46
N MET A 689 -14.86 -21.81 1.72
CA MET A 689 -16.17 -21.70 2.34
C MET A 689 -17.03 -20.59 1.72
N ILE A 690 -16.43 -19.46 1.34
CA ILE A 690 -17.12 -18.40 0.58
C ILE A 690 -17.58 -18.95 -0.77
N THR A 691 -16.69 -19.60 -1.51
CA THR A 691 -17.00 -20.19 -2.81
C THR A 691 -18.13 -21.22 -2.69
N LEU A 692 -18.07 -22.13 -1.71
CA LEU A 692 -19.12 -23.12 -1.46
C LEU A 692 -20.47 -22.47 -1.14
N LYS A 693 -20.51 -21.47 -0.24
CA LYS A 693 -21.76 -20.75 0.09
C LYS A 693 -22.35 -20.02 -1.12
N HIS A 694 -21.51 -19.50 -2.01
CA HIS A 694 -21.95 -18.83 -3.23
C HIS A 694 -22.52 -19.82 -4.28
N PHE A 695 -21.88 -20.99 -4.45
CA PHE A 695 -22.30 -22.02 -5.40
C PHE A 695 -23.54 -22.81 -4.95
N LEU A 696 -23.72 -23.03 -3.64
CA LEU A 696 -24.76 -23.92 -3.11
C LEU A 696 -26.11 -23.23 -2.83
N GLY A 697 -26.21 -21.90 -2.92
CA GLY A 697 -27.46 -21.18 -2.66
C GLY A 697 -28.09 -21.51 -1.30
N SER A 698 -29.44 -21.51 -1.22
CA SER A 698 -30.22 -21.77 0.00
C SER A 698 -30.42 -23.25 0.36
N ASP A 699 -29.58 -24.17 -0.14
CA ASP A 699 -29.69 -25.60 0.15
C ASP A 699 -29.14 -25.93 1.56
N LEU A 700 -29.96 -25.61 2.57
CA LEU A 700 -29.69 -25.73 4.00
C LEU A 700 -29.22 -27.13 4.43
N GLU A 701 -29.63 -28.19 3.74
CA GLU A 701 -29.28 -29.58 4.06
C GLU A 701 -27.82 -29.94 3.69
N ARG A 702 -27.28 -29.31 2.64
CA ARG A 702 -25.87 -29.47 2.26
C ARG A 702 -24.96 -28.59 3.12
N VAL A 703 -25.42 -27.39 3.48
CA VAL A 703 -24.73 -26.50 4.43
C VAL A 703 -24.63 -27.15 5.81
N LYS A 704 -25.71 -27.75 6.33
CA LYS A 704 -25.68 -28.51 7.60
C LYS A 704 -24.76 -29.72 7.57
N ARG A 705 -24.66 -30.42 6.42
CA ARG A 705 -23.70 -31.53 6.26
C ARG A 705 -22.25 -31.05 6.34
N LEU A 706 -21.93 -29.91 5.74
CA LEU A 706 -20.60 -29.29 5.84
C LEU A 706 -20.30 -28.82 7.29
N GLU A 707 -21.28 -28.26 7.99
CA GLU A 707 -21.16 -27.91 9.41
C GLU A 707 -20.93 -29.15 10.30
N ASN A 708 -21.58 -30.27 10.00
CA ASN A 708 -21.36 -31.54 10.71
C ASN A 708 -19.96 -32.13 10.47
N ILE A 709 -19.37 -31.99 9.28
CA ILE A 709 -17.99 -32.42 8.99
C ILE A 709 -16.97 -31.70 9.89
N ILE A 710 -17.23 -30.42 10.22
CA ILE A 710 -16.40 -29.62 11.13
C ILE A 710 -16.47 -30.18 12.55
N SER A 711 -17.68 -30.55 13.00
CA SER A 711 -17.95 -31.12 14.33
C SER A 711 -17.39 -32.53 14.53
N GLU A 712 -17.42 -33.40 13.51
CA GLU A 712 -16.92 -34.78 13.62
C GLU A 712 -15.38 -34.90 13.66
N SER A 713 -14.65 -33.84 13.30
CA SER A 713 -13.18 -33.85 13.24
C SER A 713 -12.46 -33.51 14.56
N GLN A 714 -13.18 -33.41 15.67
CA GLN A 714 -12.77 -32.65 16.88
C GLN A 714 -12.01 -33.41 18.00
N PHE A 715 -11.57 -34.65 17.81
CA PHE A 715 -10.99 -35.40 18.94
C PHE A 715 -9.47 -35.60 18.85
N MET A 716 -8.71 -34.70 19.49
CA MET A 716 -7.38 -34.98 20.04
C MET A 716 -7.22 -34.24 21.37
N LYS A 717 -6.93 -34.99 22.46
CA LYS A 717 -6.78 -34.48 23.83
C LYS A 717 -5.55 -33.59 24.02
N THR A 718 -5.77 -32.55 24.84
CA THR A 718 -4.85 -31.65 25.58
C THR A 718 -3.68 -31.01 24.81
N SER A 719 -3.70 -29.68 24.72
CA SER A 719 -2.66 -28.87 24.05
C SER A 719 -1.35 -28.76 24.85
N LEU A 720 -1.38 -29.06 26.16
CA LEU A 720 -0.25 -28.87 27.09
C LEU A 720 0.23 -30.18 27.75
N SER A 721 0.18 -31.30 27.03
CA SER A 721 0.45 -32.65 27.58
C SER A 721 1.82 -32.85 28.26
N ASN A 722 2.80 -31.97 28.01
CA ASN A 722 4.16 -32.01 28.55
C ASN A 722 4.42 -30.98 29.69
N LEU A 723 3.37 -30.31 30.20
CA LEU A 723 3.44 -29.39 31.34
C LEU A 723 2.71 -29.94 32.56
N SER A 724 3.29 -29.76 33.75
CA SER A 724 2.61 -30.07 35.01
C SER A 724 1.57 -28.98 35.35
N LEU A 725 0.63 -29.29 36.26
CA LEU A 725 -0.32 -28.27 36.76
C LEU A 725 0.41 -27.09 37.40
N GLU A 726 1.51 -27.35 38.11
CA GLU A 726 2.35 -26.31 38.71
C GLU A 726 3.01 -25.43 37.65
N ASP A 727 3.48 -26.01 36.54
CA ASP A 727 4.00 -25.24 35.41
C ASP A 727 2.92 -24.34 34.80
N ILE A 728 1.69 -24.84 34.64
CA ILE A 728 0.56 -24.07 34.11
C ILE A 728 0.21 -22.91 35.05
N GLU A 729 0.16 -23.13 36.36
CA GLU A 729 -0.12 -22.08 37.35
C GLU A 729 0.97 -21.00 37.39
N ARG A 730 2.24 -21.37 37.15
CA ARG A 730 3.35 -20.41 37.04
C ARG A 730 3.31 -19.58 35.76
N LEU A 731 2.84 -20.19 34.67
CA LEU A 731 2.77 -19.59 33.35
C LEU A 731 1.56 -18.66 33.20
N PHE A 732 0.39 -19.08 33.69
CA PHE A 732 -0.87 -18.37 33.51
C PHE A 732 -1.35 -17.77 34.83
N THR A 733 -0.88 -16.56 35.13
CA THR A 733 -1.06 -15.91 36.43
C THR A 733 -2.38 -15.16 36.55
N GLU A 734 -2.96 -14.72 35.43
CA GLU A 734 -4.20 -13.95 35.41
C GLU A 734 -5.39 -14.86 35.08
N LYS A 735 -6.49 -14.76 35.83
CA LYS A 735 -7.74 -15.49 35.56
C LYS A 735 -8.81 -14.53 35.05
N ARG A 736 -9.49 -14.89 33.98
CA ARG A 736 -10.58 -14.11 33.37
C ARG A 736 -11.82 -14.97 33.21
N SER A 737 -13.00 -14.37 33.37
CA SER A 737 -14.29 -15.03 33.15
C SER A 737 -15.01 -14.31 32.04
N PHE A 738 -15.68 -15.07 31.17
CA PHE A 738 -16.45 -14.54 30.06
C PHE A 738 -17.81 -15.22 29.99
N ASP A 739 -18.85 -14.45 29.74
CA ASP A 739 -20.20 -14.95 29.52
C ASP A 739 -20.39 -15.45 28.08
N PRO A 740 -21.39 -16.31 27.80
CA PRO A 740 -21.71 -16.71 26.43
C PRO A 740 -21.96 -15.50 25.52
N ASN A 741 -21.39 -15.55 24.31
CA ASN A 741 -21.42 -14.52 23.27
C ASN A 741 -20.63 -13.24 23.59
N GLU A 742 -19.91 -13.18 24.71
CA GLU A 742 -18.98 -12.09 25.00
C GLU A 742 -17.67 -12.28 24.23
N GLU A 743 -17.43 -11.48 23.18
CA GLU A 743 -16.22 -11.61 22.36
C GLU A 743 -14.96 -11.41 23.20
N ILE A 744 -14.05 -12.40 23.19
CA ILE A 744 -12.78 -12.34 23.94
C ILE A 744 -11.78 -11.43 23.21
N PHE A 745 -11.72 -11.54 21.88
CA PHE A 745 -11.04 -10.62 20.96
C PHE A 745 -11.54 -10.86 19.53
N ALA A 746 -11.36 -9.86 18.65
CA ALA A 746 -11.80 -9.87 17.27
C ALA A 746 -10.66 -10.17 16.27
N GLU A 747 -11.01 -10.68 15.07
CA GLU A 747 -10.12 -10.71 13.90
C GLU A 747 -9.63 -9.28 13.59
N GLY A 748 -8.31 -9.09 13.50
CA GLY A 748 -7.70 -7.78 13.25
C GLY A 748 -7.27 -7.00 14.50
N ASP A 749 -7.66 -7.43 15.70
CA ASP A 749 -7.19 -6.81 16.94
C ASP A 749 -5.68 -7.00 17.13
N THR A 750 -5.05 -6.09 17.88
CA THR A 750 -3.67 -6.27 18.33
C THR A 750 -3.57 -7.43 19.32
N GLY A 751 -2.57 -8.30 19.16
CA GLY A 751 -2.33 -9.41 20.08
C GLY A 751 -1.66 -9.00 21.38
N ASP A 752 -2.24 -9.36 22.54
CA ASP A 752 -1.74 -9.02 23.88
C ASP A 752 -1.13 -10.23 24.64
N GLY A 753 -1.43 -11.45 24.20
CA GLY A 753 -0.96 -12.68 24.83
C GLY A 753 -1.77 -13.91 24.42
N VAL A 754 -1.65 -14.96 25.23
CA VAL A 754 -2.26 -16.29 25.03
C VAL A 754 -3.20 -16.65 26.16
N TYR A 755 -4.23 -17.43 25.83
CA TYR A 755 -5.23 -17.92 26.77
C TYR A 755 -5.19 -19.45 26.86
N ILE A 756 -5.50 -19.98 28.05
CA ILE A 756 -5.86 -21.38 28.27
C ILE A 756 -7.29 -21.45 28.81
N ILE A 757 -8.08 -22.39 28.28
CA ILE A 757 -9.44 -22.65 28.74
C ILE A 757 -9.35 -23.54 29.99
N LEU A 758 -9.74 -23.01 31.15
CA LEU A 758 -9.82 -23.79 32.39
C LEU A 758 -11.15 -24.54 32.48
N ASP A 759 -12.23 -23.89 32.06
CA ASP A 759 -13.59 -24.40 32.08
C ASP A 759 -14.42 -23.70 30.98
N GLY A 760 -15.37 -24.40 30.37
CA GLY A 760 -16.20 -23.90 29.28
C GLY A 760 -15.69 -24.20 27.86
N LYS A 761 -16.34 -23.59 26.87
CA LYS A 761 -16.09 -23.77 25.43
C LYS A 761 -16.20 -22.46 24.65
N VAL A 762 -15.27 -22.28 23.71
CA VAL A 762 -15.19 -21.12 22.82
C VAL A 762 -15.17 -21.57 21.37
N ARG A 763 -15.59 -20.68 20.48
CA ARG A 763 -15.60 -20.85 19.04
C ARG A 763 -14.65 -19.86 18.40
N VAL A 764 -13.83 -20.35 17.47
CA VAL A 764 -12.95 -19.52 16.64
C VAL A 764 -13.69 -19.23 15.34
N ILE A 765 -13.92 -17.95 15.05
CA ILE A 765 -14.69 -17.50 13.88
C ILE A 765 -13.91 -16.47 13.07
N ILE A 766 -14.23 -16.39 11.79
CA ILE A 766 -13.77 -15.34 10.88
C ILE A 766 -14.94 -14.78 10.09
N PHE A 767 -14.81 -13.53 9.63
CA PHE A 767 -15.86 -12.88 8.86
C PHE A 767 -15.51 -12.83 7.37
N THR A 768 -16.48 -13.22 6.54
CA THR A 768 -16.42 -13.11 5.08
C THR A 768 -16.63 -11.67 4.61
N SER A 769 -16.32 -11.36 3.35
CA SER A 769 -16.51 -10.01 2.77
C SER A 769 -17.98 -9.57 2.73
N ASP A 770 -18.93 -10.50 2.83
CA ASP A 770 -20.37 -10.25 3.01
C ASP A 770 -20.82 -10.34 4.48
N PHE A 771 -19.89 -10.19 5.44
CA PHE A 771 -20.11 -10.16 6.89
C PHE A 771 -20.78 -11.41 7.49
N LYS A 772 -20.66 -12.57 6.84
CA LYS A 772 -21.12 -13.85 7.41
C LYS A 772 -20.00 -14.53 8.20
N GLU A 773 -20.39 -15.11 9.33
CA GLU A 773 -19.53 -15.92 10.17
C GLU A 773 -19.16 -17.25 9.49
N VAL A 774 -17.88 -17.62 9.62
CA VAL A 774 -17.35 -18.94 9.27
C VAL A 774 -16.63 -19.49 10.50
N ILE A 775 -17.05 -20.67 10.93
CA ILE A 775 -16.50 -21.36 12.10
C ILE A 775 -15.24 -22.12 11.68
N LEU A 776 -14.09 -21.75 12.24
CA LEU A 776 -12.82 -22.45 12.04
C LEU A 776 -12.69 -23.68 12.96
N GLY A 777 -13.26 -23.59 14.16
CA GLY A 777 -13.31 -24.70 15.11
C GLY A 777 -13.86 -24.28 16.47
N GLU A 778 -14.14 -25.28 17.30
CA GLU A 778 -14.48 -25.09 18.71
C GLU A 778 -13.33 -25.63 19.57
N LEU A 779 -13.12 -24.97 20.70
CA LEU A 779 -12.11 -25.28 21.70
C LEU A 779 -12.78 -25.44 23.08
N GLU A 780 -12.27 -26.38 23.87
CA GLU A 780 -12.76 -26.72 25.20
C GLU A 780 -11.64 -26.71 26.26
N ALA A 781 -12.00 -26.99 27.51
CA ALA A 781 -11.09 -27.01 28.64
C ALA A 781 -9.80 -27.81 28.38
N GLY A 782 -8.65 -27.22 28.71
CA GLY A 782 -7.31 -27.77 28.48
C GLY A 782 -6.70 -27.42 27.12
N GLN A 783 -7.38 -26.64 26.29
CA GLN A 783 -6.84 -26.10 25.03
C GLN A 783 -6.41 -24.64 25.18
N ILE A 784 -5.46 -24.22 24.33
CA ILE A 784 -4.95 -22.85 24.26
C ILE A 784 -5.44 -22.16 22.98
N PHE A 785 -5.53 -20.83 23.02
CA PHE A 785 -5.77 -20.00 21.85
C PHE A 785 -5.11 -18.62 21.98
N GLY A 786 -4.91 -17.95 20.85
CA GLY A 786 -4.23 -16.66 20.79
C GLY A 786 -2.71 -16.77 20.89
N GLU A 787 -2.16 -17.98 20.85
CA GLU A 787 -0.74 -18.32 20.94
C GLU A 787 0.12 -17.68 19.86
N MET A 788 -0.48 -17.32 18.71
CA MET A 788 0.20 -16.67 17.60
C MET A 788 0.70 -15.27 17.97
N ALA A 789 0.01 -14.58 18.90
CA ALA A 789 0.43 -13.27 19.41
C ALA A 789 1.67 -13.32 20.31
N LEU A 790 2.14 -14.51 20.69
CA LEU A 790 3.41 -14.67 21.40
C LEU A 790 4.62 -14.70 20.47
N ILE A 791 4.39 -14.78 19.16
CA ILE A 791 5.42 -15.11 18.17
C ILE A 791 5.75 -13.90 17.29
N ASP A 792 4.72 -13.20 16.82
CA ASP A 792 4.86 -12.01 15.99
C ASP A 792 3.85 -10.92 16.41
N ASP A 793 4.14 -9.67 16.02
CA ASP A 793 3.28 -8.50 16.28
C ASP A 793 2.16 -8.37 15.23
N LYS A 794 1.78 -9.46 14.56
CA LYS A 794 0.71 -9.44 13.56
C LYS A 794 -0.67 -9.43 14.24
N PRO A 795 -1.70 -8.83 13.61
CA PRO A 795 -3.05 -8.85 14.15
C PRO A 795 -3.60 -10.26 14.41
N ARG A 796 -4.60 -10.35 15.31
CA ARG A 796 -5.36 -11.56 15.61
C ARG A 796 -5.93 -12.14 14.31
N SER A 797 -5.65 -13.41 14.04
CA SER A 797 -6.01 -14.07 12.77
C SER A 797 -7.47 -14.51 12.68
N ALA A 798 -8.21 -14.44 13.78
CA ALA A 798 -9.62 -14.84 13.90
C ALA A 798 -10.19 -14.24 15.19
N SER A 799 -11.52 -14.08 15.25
CA SER A 799 -12.25 -13.78 16.48
C SER A 799 -12.42 -15.04 17.33
N VAL A 800 -12.53 -14.87 18.65
CA VAL A 800 -12.84 -15.96 19.58
C VAL A 800 -14.00 -15.58 20.48
N VAL A 801 -15.06 -16.39 20.45
CA VAL A 801 -16.32 -16.11 21.15
C VAL A 801 -16.74 -17.32 22.00
N PRO A 802 -16.98 -17.16 23.32
CA PRO A 802 -17.56 -18.18 24.18
C PRO A 802 -18.98 -18.54 23.74
N PHE A 803 -19.33 -19.81 23.78
CA PHE A 803 -20.73 -20.26 23.64
C PHE A 803 -21.24 -21.03 24.87
N THR A 804 -20.38 -21.19 25.88
CA THR A 804 -20.73 -21.50 27.26
C THR A 804 -20.04 -20.47 28.17
N PRO A 805 -20.46 -20.31 29.44
CA PRO A 805 -19.65 -19.56 30.40
C PRO A 805 -18.23 -20.13 30.43
N CYS A 806 -17.24 -19.27 30.37
CA CYS A 806 -15.83 -19.67 30.26
C CYS A 806 -15.01 -19.09 31.41
N LYS A 807 -14.15 -19.93 31.98
CA LYS A 807 -13.05 -19.50 32.86
C LYS A 807 -11.75 -19.73 32.11
N LEU A 808 -10.99 -18.66 31.93
CA LEU A 808 -9.74 -18.65 31.20
C LEU A 808 -8.60 -18.27 32.15
N ALA A 809 -7.40 -18.75 31.84
CA ALA A 809 -6.19 -18.15 32.37
C ALA A 809 -5.36 -17.53 31.24
N PHE A 810 -4.70 -16.42 31.53
CA PHE A 810 -4.02 -15.58 30.56
C PHE A 810 -2.53 -15.40 30.90
N MET A 811 -1.72 -15.38 29.85
CA MET A 811 -0.29 -15.06 29.91
C MET A 811 0.02 -13.99 28.87
N SER A 812 0.61 -12.88 29.32
CA SER A 812 0.97 -11.77 28.43
C SER A 812 2.22 -12.08 27.59
N GLY A 813 2.32 -11.45 26.41
CA GLY A 813 3.54 -11.52 25.59
C GLY A 813 4.80 -11.05 26.34
N LYS A 814 4.67 -10.04 27.22
CA LYS A 814 5.78 -9.54 28.05
C LYS A 814 6.31 -10.62 29.02
N GLN A 815 5.40 -11.33 29.69
CA GLN A 815 5.76 -12.42 30.59
C GLN A 815 6.45 -13.56 29.84
N PHE A 816 5.93 -13.92 28.68
CA PHE A 816 6.53 -14.95 27.84
C PHE A 816 7.93 -14.55 27.33
N ASN A 817 8.10 -13.31 26.87
CA ASN A 817 9.40 -12.79 26.43
C ASN A 817 10.45 -12.83 27.55
N TYR A 818 10.06 -12.51 28.79
CA TYR A 818 10.94 -12.66 29.96
C TYR A 818 11.37 -14.12 30.19
N LEU A 819 10.47 -15.09 30.02
CA LEU A 819 10.77 -16.51 30.15
C LEU A 819 11.72 -17.03 29.05
N ILE A 820 11.58 -16.53 27.82
CA ILE A 820 12.51 -16.81 26.71
C ILE A 820 13.90 -16.22 27.00
N GLN A 821 13.97 -14.95 27.41
CA GLN A 821 15.23 -14.25 27.68
C GLN A 821 16.03 -14.92 28.80
N THR A 822 15.35 -15.44 29.82
CA THR A 822 15.96 -16.18 30.93
C THR A 822 16.33 -17.63 30.57
N LYS A 823 16.08 -18.07 29.32
CA LYS A 823 16.34 -19.43 28.81
C LYS A 823 15.81 -20.52 29.75
N SER A 824 14.66 -20.27 30.37
CA SER A 824 14.09 -21.21 31.32
C SER A 824 13.67 -22.50 30.60
N ASP A 825 13.91 -23.65 31.23
CA ASP A 825 13.41 -24.94 30.72
C ASP A 825 11.88 -24.94 30.58
N LEU A 826 11.20 -24.17 31.45
CA LEU A 826 9.76 -23.92 31.38
C LEU A 826 9.34 -23.24 30.06
N ALA A 827 10.06 -22.21 29.60
CA ALA A 827 9.79 -21.54 28.32
C ALA A 827 9.87 -22.52 27.15
N TYR A 828 10.89 -23.37 27.15
CA TYR A 828 11.06 -24.37 26.10
C TYR A 828 9.93 -25.40 26.11
N ARG A 829 9.58 -25.94 27.29
CA ARG A 829 8.51 -26.94 27.40
C ARG A 829 7.19 -26.35 26.89
N PHE A 830 6.90 -25.10 27.23
CA PHE A 830 5.74 -24.37 26.74
C PHE A 830 5.79 -24.09 25.22
N MET A 831 6.91 -23.63 24.67
CA MET A 831 7.10 -23.46 23.22
C MET A 831 6.86 -24.77 22.46
N SER A 832 7.31 -25.89 23.03
CA SER A 832 7.10 -27.22 22.45
C SER A 832 5.61 -27.58 22.44
N SER A 833 4.88 -27.28 23.52
CA SER A 833 3.42 -27.45 23.58
C SER A 833 2.71 -26.60 22.51
N VAL A 834 3.11 -25.34 22.35
CA VAL A 834 2.55 -24.43 21.34
C VAL A 834 2.83 -24.95 19.93
N CYS A 835 4.07 -25.37 19.63
CA CYS A 835 4.41 -25.95 18.33
C CYS A 835 3.57 -27.19 18.03
N LEU A 836 3.41 -28.08 19.01
CA LEU A 836 2.61 -29.29 18.86
C LEU A 836 1.12 -28.97 18.65
N SER A 837 0.60 -27.97 19.37
CA SER A 837 -0.76 -27.46 19.21
C SER A 837 -1.00 -26.92 17.79
N LEU A 838 -0.15 -26.00 17.34
CA LEU A 838 -0.20 -25.41 16.00
C LEU A 838 -0.08 -26.47 14.91
N PHE A 839 0.84 -27.43 15.07
CA PHE A 839 1.04 -28.55 14.15
C PHE A 839 -0.23 -29.38 13.99
N ARG A 840 -0.87 -29.77 15.11
CA ARG A 840 -2.12 -30.53 15.11
C ARG A 840 -3.27 -29.72 14.51
N HIS A 841 -3.32 -28.41 14.77
CA HIS A 841 -4.31 -27.52 14.19
C HIS A 841 -4.19 -27.46 12.66
N ILE A 842 -2.98 -27.30 12.12
CA ILE A 842 -2.73 -27.30 10.67
C ILE A 842 -3.20 -28.62 10.04
N LEU A 843 -2.86 -29.76 10.64
CA LEU A 843 -3.28 -31.08 10.15
C LEU A 843 -4.81 -31.22 10.12
N ARG A 844 -5.48 -30.78 11.20
CA ARG A 844 -6.93 -30.83 11.31
C ARG A 844 -7.60 -29.94 10.28
N LEU A 845 -7.24 -28.65 10.23
CA LEU A 845 -7.85 -27.68 9.33
C LEU A 845 -7.62 -28.06 7.87
N ASN A 846 -6.45 -28.61 7.54
CA ASN A 846 -6.19 -29.09 6.19
C ASN A 846 -7.05 -30.31 5.83
N ALA A 847 -7.28 -31.23 6.78
CA ALA A 847 -8.19 -32.35 6.56
C ALA A 847 -9.65 -31.88 6.33
N VAL A 848 -10.10 -30.87 7.09
CA VAL A 848 -11.42 -30.25 6.89
C VAL A 848 -11.49 -29.57 5.52
N TYR A 849 -10.48 -28.77 5.16
CA TYR A 849 -10.38 -28.14 3.83
C TYR A 849 -10.43 -29.17 2.70
N LEU A 850 -9.67 -30.26 2.79
CA LEU A 850 -9.66 -31.32 1.76
C LEU A 850 -11.01 -32.04 1.65
N LYS A 851 -11.72 -32.26 2.77
CA LYS A 851 -13.08 -32.82 2.75
C LYS A 851 -14.06 -31.85 2.09
N ALA A 852 -14.04 -30.57 2.48
CA ALA A 852 -14.89 -29.54 1.88
C ALA A 852 -14.63 -29.39 0.37
N LYS A 853 -13.36 -29.44 -0.05
CA LYS A 853 -12.94 -29.41 -1.45
C LYS A 853 -13.41 -30.62 -2.25
N LYS A 854 -13.50 -31.81 -1.64
CA LYS A 854 -14.06 -33.00 -2.30
C LYS A 854 -15.56 -32.89 -2.50
N GLU A 855 -16.30 -32.28 -1.58
CA GLU A 855 -17.74 -32.02 -1.76
C GLU A 855 -18.01 -30.97 -2.86
N PHE A 856 -17.01 -30.16 -3.21
CA PHE A 856 -17.04 -29.22 -4.33
C PHE A 856 -16.82 -29.88 -5.71
N GLN A 857 -16.11 -31.00 -5.76
CA GLN A 857 -15.78 -31.75 -6.99
C GLN A 857 -16.81 -32.85 -7.25
#